data_AF-A0A0F7WYS9-F1
#
_entry.id   AF-A0A0F7WYS9-F1
#
_cell.length_a   1.000
_cell.length_b   1.000
_cell.length_c   1.000
_cell.angle_alpha   90.00
_cell.angle_beta   90.00
_cell.angle_gamma   90.00
#
_symmetry.space_group_name_H-M   'P 1'
#
loop_
_entity.id
_entity.type
_entity.pdbx_description
1 polymer ?
#
loop_
_entity_poly.entity_id
_entity_poly.type
_entity_poly.pdbx_seq_one_letter_code
_entity_poly.pdbx_strand_id
1 'polypeptide(L)'
;MSYYFSLWYLKVQQHFQAAFDFTRSLCSRISNFALGVIALLPIIGQLYVGLDWLLSRIKKPEFPSDVDQIVRVEHVVGHDHRSRVEDILKRQRLSLEPRDEGKVHGDLPSAPFFDIQSLKFLQLFSEGTALNLFRIFAPLRNRLTTEYSRARQPDLHRIAIVYIGVLDSESSKILERLISYMSCIYSESQMYLRFFMGKNVNQSAVLSKLHVENLHIRCGFFSEDAVPESEPFDLSIYVHTDRSCPLPTNTKMEQLLGTPNCRTPRVNISTVGIPIDETSNAFVDSMMKQGVGQDAKELYTFLSRGNEHYQPCLWFSLEEELGFLFDEKMLCAPLSEDHYCHSYLVDLVDQHLKDLILSMFLDPQNISAGELLKVSINVGDSFSPLQQKDFLSMVLRDETGKNVVVVFKGVLSLPATQVCKLVEELNSKDYSYLNIFSCHGDSSPQLLFRKELEGTSGRYFTVICALYLGDTDMRSLQLASERIMVSREFDLVDAYAARCKLLKIDHTNWRPGTFSRHADFADAVDVSAGFNSREFKLITQANQGILESGELPLPSKTFWEGFLAFCDRVTVTRHFIPMLDAAIKQAVWTHKHPSLIDKECEALDLKTQCLPSIVSYLEYVTNSHEKTSKGPFIQKEIIVDCSPLKEALFPGSDEDVPSTSEDPSDDHPSDLEDS
;
A
#
# COMPACT_ATOMS: atom_id res chain seq x y z
N MET A 1 -18.41 -57.70 -10.21
CA MET A 1 -19.43 -56.90 -10.93
C MET A 1 -19.51 -57.28 -12.41
N SER A 2 -18.45 -57.07 -13.20
CA SER A 2 -18.42 -57.40 -14.65
C SER A 2 -18.84 -58.85 -15.00
N TYR A 3 -18.38 -59.86 -14.25
CA TYR A 3 -18.74 -61.28 -14.50
C TYR A 3 -20.24 -61.57 -14.37
N TYR A 4 -20.91 -61.00 -13.36
CA TYR A 4 -22.34 -61.19 -13.12
C TYR A 4 -23.22 -60.44 -14.14
N PHE A 5 -22.77 -59.26 -14.57
CA PHE A 5 -23.39 -58.52 -15.68
C PHE A 5 -23.29 -59.28 -17.00
N SER A 6 -22.16 -59.92 -17.26
CA SER A 6 -21.91 -60.70 -18.48
C SER A 6 -22.83 -61.92 -18.54
N LEU A 7 -22.95 -62.68 -17.44
CA LEU A 7 -23.85 -63.83 -17.32
C LEU A 7 -25.33 -63.44 -17.41
N TRP A 8 -25.70 -62.30 -16.82
CA TRP A 8 -27.05 -61.76 -16.90
C TRP A 8 -27.41 -61.32 -18.32
N TYR A 9 -26.52 -60.59 -19.00
CA TYR A 9 -26.72 -60.17 -20.39
C TYR A 9 -26.87 -61.37 -21.32
N LEU A 10 -26.04 -62.41 -21.15
CA LEU A 10 -26.16 -63.66 -21.89
C LEU A 10 -27.54 -64.31 -21.70
N LYS A 11 -28.08 -64.27 -20.48
CA LYS A 11 -29.37 -64.86 -20.14
C LYS A 11 -30.55 -64.07 -20.74
N VAL A 12 -30.47 -62.74 -20.73
CA VAL A 12 -31.42 -61.85 -21.42
C VAL A 12 -31.40 -62.11 -22.93
N GLN A 13 -30.19 -62.19 -23.51
CA GLN A 13 -29.99 -62.46 -24.93
C GLN A 13 -30.55 -63.83 -25.35
N GLN A 14 -30.37 -64.88 -24.52
CA GLN A 14 -30.92 -66.21 -24.76
C GLN A 14 -32.46 -66.21 -24.77
N HIS A 15 -33.11 -65.45 -23.88
CA HIS A 15 -34.57 -65.32 -23.87
C HIS A 15 -35.09 -64.63 -25.13
N PHE A 16 -34.44 -63.55 -25.59
CA PHE A 16 -34.86 -62.91 -26.85
C PHE A 16 -34.56 -63.76 -28.08
N GLN A 17 -33.41 -64.45 -28.15
CA GLN A 17 -33.12 -65.39 -29.23
C GLN A 17 -34.17 -66.51 -29.32
N ALA A 18 -34.58 -67.08 -28.17
CA ALA A 18 -35.65 -68.08 -28.14
C ALA A 18 -37.04 -67.51 -28.45
N ALA A 19 -37.29 -66.23 -28.18
CA ALA A 19 -38.54 -65.55 -28.53
C ALA A 19 -38.68 -65.31 -30.04
N PHE A 20 -37.56 -65.07 -30.73
CA PHE A 20 -37.51 -64.83 -32.17
C PHE A 20 -37.13 -66.07 -33.00
N ASP A 21 -36.99 -67.24 -32.36
CA ASP A 21 -36.86 -68.52 -33.05
C ASP A 21 -38.24 -69.05 -33.49
N PHE A 22 -38.54 -68.91 -34.78
CA PHE A 22 -39.83 -69.28 -35.37
C PHE A 22 -40.04 -70.80 -35.49
N THR A 23 -39.04 -71.62 -35.17
CA THR A 23 -39.22 -73.09 -35.08
C THR A 23 -39.93 -73.52 -33.79
N ARG A 24 -40.10 -72.60 -32.82
CA ARG A 24 -40.79 -72.83 -31.55
C ARG A 24 -42.25 -72.38 -31.58
N SER A 25 -43.07 -72.96 -30.71
CA SER A 25 -44.49 -72.63 -30.60
C SER A 25 -44.71 -71.17 -30.16
N LEU A 26 -45.81 -70.56 -30.63
CA LEU A 26 -46.13 -69.16 -30.37
C LEU A 26 -46.18 -68.84 -28.86
N CYS A 27 -46.78 -69.71 -28.05
CA CYS A 27 -46.83 -69.53 -26.58
C CYS A 27 -45.42 -69.52 -25.97
N SER A 28 -44.52 -70.43 -26.40
CA SER A 28 -43.14 -70.45 -25.91
C SER A 28 -42.39 -69.17 -26.25
N ARG A 29 -42.64 -68.63 -27.44
CA ARG A 29 -42.01 -67.40 -27.93
C ARG A 29 -42.48 -66.16 -27.18
N ILE A 30 -43.78 -66.02 -26.94
CA ILE A 30 -44.35 -64.92 -26.16
C ILE A 30 -43.85 -64.98 -24.71
N SER A 31 -43.81 -66.17 -24.10
CA SER A 31 -43.27 -66.34 -22.74
C SER A 31 -41.79 -65.96 -22.66
N ASN A 32 -40.97 -66.35 -23.63
CA ASN A 32 -39.55 -65.98 -23.66
C ASN A 32 -39.35 -64.48 -23.92
N PHE A 33 -40.21 -63.83 -24.71
CA PHE A 33 -40.17 -62.38 -24.90
C PHE A 33 -40.48 -61.64 -23.59
N ALA A 34 -41.55 -62.02 -22.90
CA ALA A 34 -41.93 -61.44 -21.61
C ALA A 34 -40.83 -61.65 -20.55
N LEU A 35 -40.22 -62.84 -20.50
CA LEU A 35 -39.12 -63.14 -19.58
C LEU A 35 -37.85 -62.32 -19.91
N GLY A 36 -37.56 -62.09 -21.20
CA GLY A 36 -36.47 -61.20 -21.62
C GLY A 36 -36.67 -59.75 -21.18
N VAL A 37 -37.90 -59.23 -21.31
CA VAL A 37 -38.26 -57.87 -20.86
C VAL A 37 -38.23 -57.73 -19.34
N ILE A 38 -38.80 -58.70 -18.61
CA ILE A 38 -38.79 -58.71 -17.14
C ILE A 38 -37.34 -58.78 -16.62
N ALA A 39 -36.50 -59.58 -17.26
CA ALA A 39 -35.09 -59.70 -16.89
C ALA A 39 -34.31 -58.38 -17.10
N LEU A 40 -34.76 -57.49 -18.00
CA LEU A 40 -34.16 -56.19 -18.34
C LEU A 40 -34.53 -55.04 -17.38
N LEU A 41 -35.67 -55.15 -16.69
CA LEU A 41 -36.21 -54.12 -15.79
C LEU A 41 -35.22 -53.59 -14.71
N PRO A 42 -34.35 -54.41 -14.09
CA PRO A 42 -33.45 -53.93 -13.04
C PRO A 42 -32.43 -52.88 -13.52
N ILE A 43 -32.13 -52.81 -14.83
CA ILE A 43 -31.12 -51.91 -15.38
C ILE A 43 -31.75 -50.71 -16.08
N ILE A 44 -32.98 -50.80 -16.60
CA ILE A 44 -33.66 -49.64 -17.20
C ILE A 44 -33.83 -48.52 -16.16
N GLY A 45 -34.18 -48.87 -14.91
CA GLY A 45 -34.23 -47.90 -13.82
C GLY A 45 -32.86 -47.30 -13.49
N GLN A 46 -31.78 -48.10 -13.49
CA GLN A 46 -30.42 -47.62 -13.20
C GLN A 46 -29.76 -46.86 -14.36
N LEU A 47 -30.13 -47.17 -15.62
CA LEU A 47 -29.74 -46.41 -16.80
C LEU A 47 -30.48 -45.09 -16.86
N TYR A 48 -31.77 -45.06 -16.49
CA TYR A 48 -32.53 -43.81 -16.43
C TYR A 48 -32.01 -42.94 -15.29
N VAL A 49 -31.86 -43.47 -14.08
CA VAL A 49 -31.26 -42.74 -12.95
C VAL A 49 -29.80 -42.38 -13.24
N GLY A 50 -29.05 -43.22 -13.95
CA GLY A 50 -27.68 -42.96 -14.37
C GLY A 50 -27.59 -41.88 -15.45
N LEU A 51 -28.49 -41.86 -16.44
CA LEU A 51 -28.60 -40.80 -17.44
C LEU A 51 -29.10 -39.50 -16.84
N ASP A 52 -30.08 -39.55 -15.94
CA ASP A 52 -30.60 -38.38 -15.22
C ASP A 52 -29.56 -37.83 -14.22
N TRP A 53 -28.75 -38.69 -13.63
CA TRP A 53 -27.57 -38.33 -12.82
C TRP A 53 -26.41 -37.78 -13.67
N LEU A 54 -26.19 -38.30 -14.88
CA LEU A 54 -25.17 -37.79 -15.80
C LEU A 54 -25.61 -36.44 -16.42
N LEU A 55 -26.89 -36.31 -16.76
CA LEU A 55 -27.51 -35.08 -17.26
C LEU A 55 -27.64 -34.02 -16.16
N SER A 56 -27.79 -34.42 -14.89
CA SER A 56 -27.75 -33.48 -13.75
C SER A 56 -26.32 -33.17 -13.24
N ARG A 57 -25.31 -33.98 -13.58
CA ARG A 57 -23.88 -33.68 -13.35
C ARG A 57 -23.22 -32.90 -14.47
N ILE A 58 -23.73 -32.98 -15.69
CA ILE A 58 -23.55 -31.91 -16.68
C ILE A 58 -24.58 -30.84 -16.34
N LYS A 59 -24.40 -30.21 -15.17
CA LYS A 59 -24.98 -28.88 -14.94
C LYS A 59 -24.44 -28.01 -16.07
N LYS A 60 -25.22 -27.85 -17.13
CA LYS A 60 -25.12 -26.67 -17.97
C LYS A 60 -25.13 -25.50 -16.98
N PRO A 61 -24.14 -24.61 -16.99
CA PRO A 61 -24.41 -23.25 -16.59
C PRO A 61 -25.69 -22.85 -17.34
N GLU A 62 -26.73 -22.40 -16.64
CA GLU A 62 -27.97 -21.99 -17.33
C GLU A 62 -27.68 -20.93 -18.39
N PHE A 63 -26.54 -20.24 -18.31
CA PHE A 63 -25.85 -19.61 -19.43
C PHE A 63 -24.33 -19.74 -19.25
N PRO A 64 -23.53 -20.08 -20.28
CA PRO A 64 -22.08 -19.88 -20.19
C PRO A 64 -21.85 -18.41 -19.85
N SER A 65 -21.03 -18.13 -18.83
CA SER A 65 -20.56 -16.77 -18.58
C SER A 65 -20.02 -16.20 -19.90
N ASP A 66 -20.15 -14.89 -20.15
CA ASP A 66 -19.63 -14.29 -21.37
C ASP A 66 -18.09 -14.54 -21.49
N VAL A 67 -17.42 -14.71 -20.34
CA VAL A 67 -16.04 -15.19 -20.19
C VAL A 67 -15.88 -16.65 -20.62
N ASP A 68 -16.83 -17.51 -20.25
CA ASP A 68 -16.84 -18.93 -20.60
C ASP A 68 -17.15 -19.10 -22.10
N GLN A 69 -17.92 -18.19 -22.71
CA GLN A 69 -18.07 -18.09 -24.16
C GLN A 69 -16.77 -17.62 -24.83
N ILE A 70 -16.13 -16.57 -24.33
CA ILE A 70 -14.85 -16.07 -24.87
C ILE A 70 -13.77 -17.15 -24.78
N VAL A 71 -13.60 -17.80 -23.63
CA VAL A 71 -12.64 -18.90 -23.42
C VAL A 71 -12.96 -20.11 -24.33
N ARG A 72 -14.24 -20.46 -24.51
CA ARG A 72 -14.65 -21.53 -25.45
C ARG A 72 -14.41 -21.14 -26.91
N VAL A 73 -14.65 -19.89 -27.29
CA VAL A 73 -14.42 -19.40 -28.66
C VAL A 73 -12.93 -19.39 -28.98
N GLU A 74 -12.07 -18.92 -28.07
CA GLU A 74 -10.61 -18.99 -28.24
C GLU A 74 -10.11 -20.44 -28.40
N HIS A 75 -10.66 -21.37 -27.60
CA HIS A 75 -10.31 -22.79 -27.69
C HIS A 75 -10.78 -23.46 -28.99
N VAL A 76 -11.89 -23.02 -29.58
CA VAL A 76 -12.50 -23.62 -30.78
C VAL A 76 -11.96 -23.00 -32.08
N VAL A 77 -11.64 -21.70 -32.07
CA VAL A 77 -11.18 -20.97 -33.27
C VAL A 77 -9.64 -20.97 -33.37
N GLY A 78 -8.92 -21.24 -32.27
CA GLY A 78 -7.46 -21.28 -32.26
C GLY A 78 -6.82 -19.89 -32.41
N HIS A 79 -7.52 -18.83 -32.00
CA HIS A 79 -7.03 -17.46 -32.02
C HIS A 79 -7.01 -16.90 -30.60
N ASP A 80 -5.84 -16.41 -30.20
CA ASP A 80 -5.57 -15.85 -28.87
C ASP A 80 -5.93 -14.36 -28.85
N HIS A 81 -7.21 -14.07 -28.59
CA HIS A 81 -7.71 -12.70 -28.55
C HIS A 81 -7.26 -11.97 -27.27
N ARG A 82 -6.99 -12.70 -26.18
CA ARG A 82 -6.39 -12.15 -24.95
C ARG A 82 -4.98 -11.62 -25.16
N SER A 83 -4.10 -12.32 -25.88
CA SER A 83 -2.78 -11.79 -26.22
C SER A 83 -2.85 -10.47 -26.99
N ARG A 84 -3.87 -10.28 -27.85
CA ARG A 84 -4.11 -9.00 -28.50
C ARG A 84 -4.50 -7.89 -27.50
N VAL A 85 -5.34 -8.19 -26.51
CA VAL A 85 -5.66 -7.24 -25.43
C VAL A 85 -4.38 -6.86 -24.69
N GLU A 86 -3.58 -7.84 -24.29
CA GLU A 86 -2.29 -7.60 -23.63
C GLU A 86 -1.38 -6.70 -24.45
N ASP A 87 -1.23 -6.97 -25.75
CA ASP A 87 -0.37 -6.19 -26.64
C ASP A 87 -0.85 -4.74 -26.79
N ILE A 88 -2.17 -4.52 -26.85
CA ILE A 88 -2.76 -3.18 -26.89
C ILE A 88 -2.51 -2.44 -25.58
N LEU A 89 -2.75 -3.10 -24.44
CA LEU A 89 -2.57 -2.50 -23.12
C LEU A 89 -1.09 -2.21 -22.81
N LYS A 90 -0.17 -3.11 -23.17
CA LYS A 90 1.28 -2.93 -22.99
C LYS A 90 1.81 -1.67 -23.69
N ARG A 91 1.24 -1.29 -24.84
CA ARG A 91 1.63 -0.08 -25.60
C ARG A 91 1.24 1.23 -24.93
N GLN A 92 0.45 1.21 -23.86
CA GLN A 92 0.00 2.41 -23.14
C GLN A 92 1.02 2.92 -22.09
N ARG A 93 2.11 2.17 -21.81
CA ARG A 93 3.14 2.60 -20.85
C ARG A 93 4.25 3.40 -21.51
N LEU A 94 4.70 4.45 -20.84
CA LEU A 94 5.91 5.16 -21.20
C LEU A 94 7.13 4.49 -20.57
N SER A 95 8.28 4.52 -21.26
CA SER A 95 9.56 4.10 -20.68
C SER A 95 10.02 5.10 -19.63
N LEU A 96 10.52 4.62 -18.49
CA LEU A 96 11.06 5.46 -17.43
C LEU A 96 12.48 5.93 -17.80
N GLU A 97 12.75 7.23 -17.73
CA GLU A 97 14.13 7.74 -17.74
C GLU A 97 14.72 7.70 -16.32
N PRO A 98 16.05 7.59 -16.14
CA PRO A 98 16.67 7.50 -14.81
C PRO A 98 16.35 8.67 -13.86
N ARG A 99 16.05 9.86 -14.40
CA ARG A 99 15.65 11.05 -13.61
C ARG A 99 14.23 10.97 -13.05
N ASP A 100 13.44 10.01 -13.54
CA ASP A 100 12.06 9.77 -13.13
C ASP A 100 11.95 8.56 -12.19
N GLU A 101 13.08 7.94 -11.82
CA GLU A 101 13.14 6.91 -10.78
C GLU A 101 12.67 7.47 -9.43
N GLY A 102 11.72 6.78 -8.79
CA GLY A 102 11.07 7.22 -7.56
C GLY A 102 9.94 8.23 -7.75
N LYS A 103 9.61 8.63 -8.98
CA LYS A 103 8.40 9.41 -9.29
C LYS A 103 7.23 8.47 -9.50
N VAL A 104 6.14 8.76 -8.80
CA VAL A 104 5.06 7.79 -8.68
C VAL A 104 4.18 7.71 -9.92
N HIS A 105 3.93 8.83 -10.64
CA HIS A 105 3.39 8.89 -12.02
C HIS A 105 3.64 10.31 -12.61
N GLY A 106 3.97 10.46 -13.88
CA GLY A 106 4.14 11.75 -14.57
C GLY A 106 5.15 12.76 -13.96
N ASP A 107 5.25 13.94 -14.58
CA ASP A 107 6.07 15.07 -14.14
C ASP A 107 5.61 15.59 -12.77
N LEU A 108 5.94 14.85 -11.70
CA LEU A 108 6.10 15.48 -10.41
C LEU A 108 7.18 16.54 -10.61
N PRO A 109 6.86 17.84 -10.46
CA PRO A 109 7.87 18.87 -10.53
C PRO A 109 8.97 18.47 -9.56
N SER A 110 10.21 18.60 -10.02
CA SER A 110 11.43 18.31 -9.28
C SER A 110 11.48 19.12 -7.98
N ALA A 111 10.76 18.67 -6.98
CA ALA A 111 10.89 19.14 -5.62
C ALA A 111 10.93 17.94 -4.67
N PRO A 112 11.87 16.98 -4.85
CA PRO A 112 12.06 15.94 -3.85
C PRO A 112 12.68 16.51 -2.56
N PHE A 113 13.08 17.78 -2.56
CA PHE A 113 13.51 18.47 -1.35
C PHE A 113 12.70 19.74 -1.27
N PHE A 114 11.54 19.64 -0.62
CA PHE A 114 11.16 20.60 0.41
C PHE A 114 11.75 21.99 0.15
N ASP A 115 11.11 22.77 -0.73
CA ASP A 115 11.35 24.21 -0.79
C ASP A 115 10.72 24.80 0.49
N ILE A 116 11.36 24.47 1.62
CA ILE A 116 10.90 24.81 2.95
C ILE A 116 11.38 26.23 3.18
N GLN A 117 10.42 27.13 3.28
CA GLN A 117 10.61 28.45 3.87
C GLN A 117 11.44 28.31 5.16
N SER A 118 12.40 29.19 5.39
CA SER A 118 13.18 29.26 6.64
C SER A 118 12.29 29.37 7.88
N LEU A 119 11.02 29.72 7.70
CA LEU A 119 10.00 29.83 8.72
C LEU A 119 9.39 28.47 9.12
N LYS A 120 9.35 28.18 10.42
CA LYS A 120 8.61 27.08 11.01
C LYS A 120 7.71 27.55 12.14
N PHE A 121 6.49 27.04 12.20
CA PHE A 121 5.56 27.35 13.27
C PHE A 121 5.50 26.18 14.27
N LEU A 122 5.85 26.45 15.52
CA LEU A 122 5.57 25.56 16.64
C LEU A 122 4.14 25.78 17.10
N GLN A 123 3.32 24.72 17.03
CA GLN A 123 1.96 24.72 17.56
C GLN A 123 2.00 24.20 19.01
N LEU A 124 1.71 25.07 19.97
CA LEU A 124 1.72 24.75 21.38
C LEU A 124 0.28 24.51 21.85
N PHE A 125 -0.04 23.26 22.18
CA PHE A 125 -1.39 22.83 22.55
C PHE A 125 -1.70 23.06 24.03
N SER A 126 -2.84 23.69 24.32
CA SER A 126 -3.26 24.04 25.69
C SER A 126 -3.66 22.86 26.57
N GLU A 127 -3.97 21.69 25.98
CA GLU A 127 -4.41 20.48 26.70
C GLU A 127 -3.30 19.40 26.79
N GLY A 128 -2.03 19.80 26.72
CA GLY A 128 -0.89 18.87 26.64
C GLY A 128 -0.19 18.56 27.95
N THR A 129 0.38 17.37 28.05
CA THR A 129 1.40 17.01 29.06
C THR A 129 2.81 17.28 28.50
N ALA A 130 3.86 17.25 29.33
CA ALA A 130 5.27 17.27 28.86
C ALA A 130 5.56 16.21 27.76
N LEU A 131 4.74 15.15 27.75
CA LEU A 131 4.64 14.10 26.74
C LEU A 131 4.41 14.62 25.30
N ASN A 132 3.86 15.83 25.14
CA ASN A 132 3.66 16.47 23.84
C ASN A 132 4.87 17.25 23.32
N LEU A 133 5.94 17.43 24.10
CA LEU A 133 7.13 18.20 23.68
C LEU A 133 7.81 17.60 22.45
N PHE A 134 7.97 16.28 22.38
CA PHE A 134 8.58 15.60 21.24
C PHE A 134 7.77 15.78 19.95
N ARG A 135 6.45 15.91 20.09
CA ARG A 135 5.49 16.11 19.01
C ARG A 135 5.55 17.55 18.52
N ILE A 136 5.54 18.49 19.46
CA ILE A 136 5.69 19.92 19.21
C ILE A 136 7.01 20.19 18.49
N PHE A 137 8.10 19.52 18.89
CA PHE A 137 9.44 19.75 18.32
C PHE A 137 9.69 19.00 17.00
N ALA A 138 8.80 18.09 16.59
CA ALA A 138 8.96 17.30 15.37
C ALA A 138 9.21 18.12 14.09
N PRO A 139 8.52 19.24 13.83
CA PRO A 139 8.74 20.06 12.63
C PRO A 139 10.17 20.59 12.53
N LEU A 140 10.75 21.01 13.68
CA LEU A 140 12.12 21.54 13.76
C LEU A 140 13.16 20.44 13.59
N ARG A 141 12.95 19.29 14.24
CA ARG A 141 13.82 18.12 14.08
C ARG A 141 13.83 17.67 12.62
N ASN A 142 12.68 17.48 12.00
CA ASN A 142 12.57 17.05 10.61
C ASN A 142 13.23 18.06 9.66
N ARG A 143 13.12 19.36 9.94
CA ARG A 143 13.81 20.43 9.18
C ARG A 143 15.32 20.26 9.18
N LEU A 144 15.92 20.02 10.35
CA LEU A 144 17.35 19.81 10.50
C LEU A 144 17.78 18.49 9.87
N THR A 145 17.06 17.40 10.13
CA THR A 145 17.35 16.09 9.54
C THR A 145 17.37 16.18 8.02
N THR A 146 16.42 16.90 7.40
CA THR A 146 16.35 17.06 5.95
C THR A 146 17.61 17.71 5.34
N GLU A 147 18.33 18.58 6.06
CA GLU A 147 19.59 19.16 5.56
C GLU A 147 20.69 18.12 5.33
N TYR A 148 20.64 17.02 6.08
CA TYR A 148 21.56 15.91 5.89
C TYR A 148 21.28 15.10 4.62
N SER A 149 20.13 15.25 3.95
CA SER A 149 19.83 14.52 2.71
C SER A 149 20.89 14.75 1.63
N ARG A 150 21.42 15.98 1.55
CA ARG A 150 22.46 16.37 0.60
C ARG A 150 23.86 15.94 1.03
N ALA A 151 24.07 15.61 2.32
CA ALA A 151 25.37 15.21 2.85
C ALA A 151 25.90 13.97 2.11
N ARG A 152 27.24 13.88 2.02
CA ARG A 152 27.90 12.74 1.38
C ARG A 152 27.42 11.43 2.00
N GLN A 153 27.16 10.42 1.16
CA GLN A 153 26.80 9.09 1.63
C GLN A 153 27.92 8.52 2.52
N PRO A 154 27.61 8.06 3.75
CA PRO A 154 28.60 7.40 4.57
C PRO A 154 28.92 6.02 3.99
N ASP A 155 30.20 5.65 3.99
CA ASP A 155 30.63 4.28 3.71
C ASP A 155 30.30 3.40 4.93
N LEU A 156 29.39 2.45 4.74
CA LEU A 156 28.90 1.52 5.76
C LEU A 156 29.14 0.10 5.24
N HIS A 157 29.84 -0.74 6.01
CA HIS A 157 30.10 -2.13 5.63
C HIS A 157 29.15 -3.09 6.33
N ARG A 158 28.78 -2.84 7.59
CA ARG A 158 27.90 -3.71 8.39
C ARG A 158 26.76 -2.91 9.01
N ILE A 159 25.53 -3.20 8.59
CA ILE A 159 24.31 -2.55 9.10
C ILE A 159 23.47 -3.58 9.85
N ALA A 160 23.15 -3.30 11.11
CA ALA A 160 22.20 -4.08 11.89
C ALA A 160 20.80 -3.44 11.80
N ILE A 161 19.78 -4.23 11.43
CA ILE A 161 18.38 -3.87 11.56
C ILE A 161 17.80 -4.71 12.70
N VAL A 162 17.43 -4.08 13.80
CA VAL A 162 16.91 -4.72 15.00
C VAL A 162 15.40 -4.50 15.08
N TYR A 163 14.62 -5.54 14.85
CA TYR A 163 13.18 -5.51 15.02
C TYR A 163 12.78 -5.86 16.45
N ILE A 164 11.98 -5.00 17.09
CA ILE A 164 11.48 -5.14 18.45
C ILE A 164 9.95 -5.14 18.41
N GLY A 165 9.34 -6.29 18.68
CA GLY A 165 7.88 -6.41 18.72
C GLY A 165 7.36 -7.77 18.25
N VAL A 166 6.04 -7.88 18.16
CA VAL A 166 5.36 -9.02 17.51
C VAL A 166 5.31 -8.79 16.00
N LEU A 167 5.75 -9.76 15.19
CA LEU A 167 5.68 -9.67 13.73
C LEU A 167 4.31 -10.12 13.23
N ASP A 168 3.38 -9.17 13.11
CA ASP A 168 2.10 -9.36 12.41
C ASP A 168 2.23 -9.09 10.90
N SER A 169 1.12 -9.18 10.16
CA SER A 169 1.11 -9.01 8.71
C SER A 169 1.42 -7.58 8.24
N GLU A 170 1.18 -6.57 9.08
CA GLU A 170 1.48 -5.18 8.72
C GLU A 170 2.95 -4.88 9.01
N SER A 171 3.41 -5.26 10.21
CA SER A 171 4.80 -5.11 10.61
C SER A 171 5.77 -5.89 9.74
N SER A 172 5.37 -7.06 9.22
CA SER A 172 6.18 -7.80 8.25
C SER A 172 6.39 -7.00 6.96
N LYS A 173 5.32 -6.42 6.40
CA LYS A 173 5.41 -5.59 5.18
C LYS A 173 6.27 -4.36 5.38
N ILE A 174 6.14 -3.68 6.52
CA ILE A 174 6.96 -2.52 6.86
C ILE A 174 8.43 -2.91 6.89
N LEU A 175 8.74 -4.02 7.56
CA LEU A 175 10.10 -4.51 7.69
C LEU A 175 10.68 -4.94 6.34
N GLU A 176 9.92 -5.64 5.51
CA GLU A 176 10.29 -6.04 4.14
C GLU A 176 10.59 -4.83 3.25
N ARG A 177 9.70 -3.83 3.25
CA ARG A 177 9.89 -2.59 2.49
C ARG A 177 11.13 -1.86 2.97
N LEU A 178 11.28 -1.67 4.28
CA LEU A 178 12.43 -0.97 4.88
C LEU A 178 13.73 -1.65 4.48
N ILE A 179 13.78 -2.97 4.59
CA ILE A 179 14.93 -3.79 4.24
C ILE A 179 15.26 -3.65 2.75
N SER A 180 14.25 -3.75 1.87
CA SER A 180 14.43 -3.65 0.42
C SER A 180 15.04 -2.30 0.06
N TYR A 181 14.50 -1.21 0.62
CA TYR A 181 15.04 0.13 0.40
C TYR A 181 16.43 0.34 0.97
N MET A 182 16.69 -0.15 2.17
CA MET A 182 18.03 -0.10 2.75
C MET A 182 19.02 -0.78 1.81
N SER A 183 18.67 -1.94 1.25
CA SER A 183 19.52 -2.65 0.30
C SER A 183 19.74 -1.94 -1.02
N CYS A 184 18.79 -1.10 -1.46
CA CYS A 184 18.97 -0.27 -2.64
C CYS A 184 19.91 0.92 -2.35
N ILE A 185 19.75 1.59 -1.20
CA ILE A 185 20.57 2.78 -0.83
C ILE A 185 22.00 2.38 -0.46
N TYR A 186 22.16 1.25 0.22
CA TYR A 186 23.42 0.74 0.75
C TYR A 186 23.74 -0.65 0.16
N SER A 187 23.83 -0.72 -1.18
CA SER A 187 23.94 -1.97 -1.95
C SER A 187 25.18 -2.82 -1.63
N GLU A 188 26.27 -2.18 -1.22
CA GLU A 188 27.54 -2.85 -0.89
C GLU A 188 27.63 -3.28 0.59
N SER A 189 26.66 -2.89 1.42
CA SER A 189 26.67 -3.16 2.86
C SER A 189 26.15 -4.57 3.17
N GLN A 190 26.79 -5.25 4.12
CA GLN A 190 26.26 -6.47 4.70
C GLN A 190 25.16 -6.16 5.70
N MET A 191 23.96 -6.68 5.45
CA MET A 191 22.78 -6.41 6.27
C MET A 191 22.44 -7.58 7.20
N TYR A 192 22.17 -7.23 8.46
CA TYR A 192 21.91 -8.17 9.54
C TYR A 192 20.57 -7.86 10.17
N LEU A 193 19.57 -8.71 9.90
CA LEU A 193 18.27 -8.59 10.54
C LEU A 193 18.28 -9.35 11.86
N ARG A 194 17.91 -8.68 12.94
CA ARG A 194 17.91 -9.24 14.29
C ARG A 194 16.54 -9.05 14.92
N PHE A 195 15.95 -10.13 15.42
CA PHE A 195 14.68 -10.09 16.13
C PHE A 195 14.92 -10.09 17.63
N PHE A 196 14.42 -9.06 18.29
CA PHE A 196 14.31 -8.99 19.74
C PHE A 196 12.86 -9.31 20.13
N MET A 197 12.61 -10.57 20.47
CA MET A 197 11.28 -11.08 20.78
C MET A 197 11.25 -11.75 22.15
N GLY A 198 10.07 -11.84 22.77
CA GLY A 198 9.87 -12.53 24.04
C GLY A 198 10.24 -14.02 23.99
N LYS A 199 10.36 -14.67 25.15
CA LYS A 199 10.68 -16.11 25.24
C LYS A 199 9.63 -16.95 24.48
N ASN A 200 10.08 -18.01 23.80
CA ASN A 200 9.25 -19.00 23.07
C ASN A 200 8.66 -18.57 21.71
N VAL A 201 9.32 -17.69 20.95
CA VAL A 201 8.89 -17.42 19.58
C VAL A 201 9.41 -18.47 18.59
N ASN A 202 8.51 -19.02 17.78
CA ASN A 202 8.87 -19.92 16.69
C ASN A 202 9.57 -19.15 15.56
N GLN A 203 10.89 -19.25 15.52
CA GLN A 203 11.76 -18.59 14.55
C GLN A 203 11.37 -18.90 13.09
N SER A 204 11.04 -20.16 12.79
CA SER A 204 10.62 -20.57 11.45
C SER A 204 9.31 -19.90 11.04
N ALA A 205 8.38 -19.72 11.98
CA ALA A 205 7.13 -19.02 11.73
C ALA A 205 7.34 -17.52 11.47
N VAL A 206 8.29 -16.88 12.16
CA VAL A 206 8.65 -15.47 11.92
C VAL A 206 9.29 -15.30 10.55
N LEU A 207 10.26 -16.15 10.20
CA LEU A 207 10.92 -16.10 8.89
C LEU A 207 9.95 -16.43 7.75
N SER A 208 8.99 -17.34 7.95
CA SER A 208 7.98 -17.65 6.92
C SER A 208 7.04 -16.50 6.59
N LYS A 209 6.98 -15.46 7.46
CA LYS A 209 6.19 -14.26 7.19
C LYS A 209 6.96 -13.24 6.34
N LEU A 210 8.26 -13.42 6.16
CA LEU A 210 9.13 -12.50 5.43
C LEU A 210 9.36 -13.02 4.01
N HIS A 211 8.77 -12.34 3.03
CA HIS A 211 8.89 -12.62 1.61
C HIS A 211 9.96 -11.72 1.00
N VAL A 212 11.21 -11.91 1.40
CA VAL A 212 12.33 -11.12 0.88
C VAL A 212 13.02 -11.93 -0.21
N GLU A 213 12.56 -11.76 -1.46
CA GLU A 213 12.97 -12.58 -2.60
C GLU A 213 14.45 -12.46 -2.98
N ASN A 214 15.19 -11.43 -2.52
CA ASN A 214 16.47 -11.05 -3.11
C ASN A 214 17.60 -10.60 -2.16
N LEU A 215 17.59 -10.96 -0.87
CA LEU A 215 18.57 -10.40 0.05
C LEU A 215 19.46 -11.43 0.75
N HIS A 216 20.78 -11.23 0.60
CA HIS A 216 21.85 -11.86 1.40
C HIS A 216 21.85 -11.36 2.86
N ILE A 217 20.68 -11.31 3.51
CA ILE A 217 20.54 -10.85 4.89
C ILE A 217 20.80 -12.00 5.84
N ARG A 218 21.69 -11.77 6.79
CA ARG A 218 21.90 -12.71 7.90
C ARG A 218 20.83 -12.46 8.95
N CYS A 219 19.79 -13.29 8.96
CA CYS A 219 18.76 -13.26 10.01
C CYS A 219 19.26 -13.92 11.29
N GLY A 220 18.95 -13.33 12.43
CA GLY A 220 19.29 -13.87 13.75
C GLY A 220 18.26 -13.46 14.80
N PHE A 221 18.24 -14.18 15.92
CA PHE A 221 17.36 -13.90 17.05
C PHE A 221 18.23 -13.64 18.27
N PHE A 222 17.88 -12.63 19.07
CA PHE A 222 18.54 -12.43 20.35
C PHE A 222 17.94 -13.37 21.40
N SER A 223 18.73 -14.35 21.84
CA SER A 223 18.47 -15.08 23.09
C SER A 223 19.25 -14.45 24.23
N GLU A 224 18.80 -14.61 25.48
CA GLU A 224 19.55 -14.16 26.66
C GLU A 224 20.94 -14.80 26.76
N ASP A 225 21.14 -15.96 26.13
CA ASP A 225 22.41 -16.71 26.07
C ASP A 225 23.20 -16.49 24.75
N ALA A 226 22.83 -15.49 23.94
CA ALA A 226 23.47 -15.27 22.65
C ALA A 226 24.93 -14.82 22.82
N VAL A 227 25.84 -15.44 22.07
CA VAL A 227 27.23 -15.01 21.99
C VAL A 227 27.27 -13.65 21.27
N PRO A 228 27.92 -12.61 21.83
CA PRO A 228 28.07 -11.32 21.17
C PRO A 228 28.69 -11.47 19.78
N GLU A 229 28.28 -10.61 18.84
CA GLU A 229 28.90 -10.56 17.52
C GLU A 229 30.40 -10.25 17.64
N SER A 230 31.23 -10.91 16.81
CA SER A 230 32.69 -10.78 16.89
C SER A 230 33.24 -9.48 16.32
N GLU A 231 32.43 -8.77 15.52
CA GLU A 231 32.79 -7.55 14.81
C GLU A 231 31.70 -6.49 14.99
N PRO A 232 32.08 -5.22 15.20
CA PRO A 232 31.14 -4.13 15.43
C PRO A 232 30.32 -3.81 14.17
N PHE A 233 29.14 -3.23 14.38
CA PHE A 233 28.32 -2.66 13.30
C PHE A 233 28.66 -1.17 13.10
N ASP A 234 28.61 -0.73 11.86
CA ASP A 234 28.81 0.68 11.48
C ASP A 234 27.55 1.51 11.73
N LEU A 235 26.38 0.88 11.70
CA LEU A 235 25.07 1.47 11.94
C LEU A 235 24.12 0.43 12.54
N SER A 236 23.27 0.86 13.46
CA SER A 236 22.16 0.06 13.98
C SER A 236 20.83 0.79 13.83
N ILE A 237 19.87 0.18 13.13
CA ILE A 237 18.52 0.69 12.92
C ILE A 237 17.57 -0.12 13.77
N TYR A 238 16.82 0.53 14.65
CA TYR A 238 15.87 -0.12 15.54
C TYR A 238 14.46 0.11 15.02
N VAL A 239 13.69 -0.95 14.85
CA VAL A 239 12.31 -0.90 14.35
C VAL A 239 11.38 -1.35 15.46
N HIS A 240 10.54 -0.44 15.94
CA HIS A 240 9.60 -0.68 17.03
C HIS A 240 8.17 -0.47 16.57
N THR A 241 7.39 -1.55 16.52
CA THR A 241 6.01 -1.50 16.00
C THR A 241 4.94 -1.71 17.07
N ASP A 242 5.33 -2.11 18.29
CA ASP A 242 4.42 -2.57 19.34
C ASP A 242 4.67 -1.87 20.69
N ARG A 243 3.70 -1.06 21.16
CA ARG A 243 3.76 -0.37 22.46
C ARG A 243 3.93 -1.29 23.65
N SER A 244 3.47 -2.53 23.54
CA SER A 244 3.50 -3.49 24.65
C SER A 244 4.88 -4.10 24.87
N CYS A 245 5.77 -4.00 23.87
CA CYS A 245 7.14 -4.48 23.98
C CYS A 245 8.05 -3.35 24.50
N PRO A 246 8.62 -3.48 25.72
CA PRO A 246 9.55 -2.48 26.25
C PRO A 246 10.82 -2.42 25.42
N LEU A 247 11.35 -1.22 25.21
CA LEU A 247 12.65 -1.04 24.59
C LEU A 247 13.72 -1.70 25.49
N PRO A 248 14.58 -2.57 24.95
CA PRO A 248 15.72 -3.10 25.70
C PRO A 248 16.67 -1.97 26.09
N THR A 249 17.29 -2.09 27.27
CA THR A 249 18.29 -1.10 27.71
C THR A 249 19.49 -1.10 26.77
N ASN A 250 20.06 0.09 26.54
CA ASN A 250 21.26 0.26 25.70
C ASN A 250 22.39 -0.70 26.04
N THR A 251 22.68 -0.88 27.32
CA THR A 251 23.74 -1.78 27.78
C THR A 251 23.46 -3.21 27.33
N LYS A 252 22.20 -3.66 27.38
CA LYS A 252 21.81 -4.99 26.90
C LYS A 252 21.94 -5.10 25.38
N MET A 253 21.57 -4.05 24.64
CA MET A 253 21.70 -4.04 23.18
C MET A 253 23.16 -3.98 22.70
N GLU A 254 24.01 -3.18 23.34
CA GLU A 254 25.44 -3.09 23.04
C GLU A 254 26.16 -4.41 23.32
N GLN A 255 25.77 -5.10 24.39
CA GLN A 255 26.27 -6.44 24.69
C GLN A 255 25.86 -7.44 23.61
N LEU A 256 24.59 -7.42 23.20
CA LEU A 256 24.05 -8.33 22.18
C LEU A 256 24.61 -8.08 20.77
N LEU A 257 24.94 -6.83 20.44
CA LEU A 257 25.55 -6.44 19.17
C LEU A 257 27.09 -6.54 19.14
N GLY A 258 27.72 -7.01 20.23
CA GLY A 258 29.19 -7.19 20.25
C GLY A 258 29.98 -5.88 20.36
N THR A 259 29.36 -4.79 20.81
CA THR A 259 29.97 -3.46 20.88
C THR A 259 30.03 -2.90 22.31
N PRO A 260 30.55 -3.64 23.31
CA PRO A 260 30.69 -3.07 24.65
C PRO A 260 31.62 -1.85 24.58
N ASN A 261 31.07 -0.66 24.83
CA ASN A 261 31.72 0.66 24.79
C ASN A 261 31.96 1.31 23.40
N CYS A 262 31.53 0.69 22.30
CA CYS A 262 31.50 1.34 20.99
C CYS A 262 30.09 1.91 20.76
N ARG A 263 29.94 3.24 20.77
CA ARG A 263 28.67 3.91 20.49
C ARG A 263 28.37 3.87 18.98
N THR A 264 28.08 2.71 18.41
CA THR A 264 27.58 2.60 17.02
C THR A 264 26.45 3.61 16.80
N PRO A 265 26.49 4.46 15.75
CA PRO A 265 25.41 5.40 15.48
C PRO A 265 24.10 4.65 15.28
N ARG A 266 22.99 5.24 15.76
CA ARG A 266 21.68 4.58 15.76
C ARG A 266 20.59 5.43 15.17
N VAL A 267 19.64 4.78 14.51
CA VAL A 267 18.39 5.38 14.07
C VAL A 267 17.24 4.56 14.64
N ASN A 268 16.34 5.21 15.36
CA ASN A 268 15.13 4.58 15.87
C ASN A 268 13.99 4.85 14.88
N ILE A 269 13.22 3.82 14.52
CA ILE A 269 12.03 3.88 13.68
C ILE A 269 10.87 3.32 14.52
N SER A 270 9.86 4.14 14.79
CA SER A 270 8.72 3.75 15.63
C SER A 270 7.38 4.03 14.96
N THR A 271 6.42 3.10 15.07
CA THR A 271 5.01 3.34 14.68
C THR A 271 4.18 3.91 15.84
N VAL A 272 4.78 4.06 17.02
CA VAL A 272 4.03 4.18 18.27
C VAL A 272 4.45 5.32 19.19
N GLY A 273 5.42 6.14 18.79
CA GLY A 273 5.93 7.25 19.61
C GLY A 273 7.26 6.90 20.27
N ILE A 274 7.97 7.90 20.84
CA ILE A 274 9.03 7.62 21.82
C ILE A 274 8.32 7.11 23.09
N PRO A 275 8.72 5.95 23.66
CA PRO A 275 8.24 5.54 24.97
C PRO A 275 8.79 6.51 26.01
N ILE A 276 7.94 7.44 26.45
CA ILE A 276 8.26 8.39 27.51
C ILE A 276 7.92 7.68 28.82
N ASP A 277 8.96 7.20 29.48
CA ASP A 277 8.89 6.54 30.79
C ASP A 277 8.93 7.58 31.93
N GLU A 278 8.78 7.12 33.16
CA GLU A 278 8.86 7.98 34.36
C GLU A 278 10.20 8.72 34.46
N THR A 279 11.28 8.17 33.88
CA THR A 279 12.61 8.81 33.88
C THR A 279 12.67 10.04 32.98
N SER A 280 11.96 10.02 31.84
CA SER A 280 11.81 11.17 30.94
C SER A 280 11.06 12.33 31.61
N ASN A 281 10.01 12.04 32.39
CA ASN A 281 9.30 13.07 33.17
C ASN A 281 10.18 13.65 34.27
N ALA A 282 10.94 12.81 34.98
CA ALA A 282 11.89 13.26 35.99
C ALA A 282 13.01 14.14 35.40
N PHE A 283 13.45 13.87 34.16
CA PHE A 283 14.43 14.70 33.45
C PHE A 283 13.87 16.09 33.14
N VAL A 284 12.65 16.18 32.57
CA VAL A 284 11.99 17.46 32.31
C VAL A 284 11.77 18.24 33.61
N ASP A 285 11.31 17.58 34.68
CA ASP A 285 11.11 18.20 35.99
C ASP A 285 12.42 18.71 36.62
N SER A 286 13.52 17.96 36.46
CA SER A 286 14.85 18.37 36.93
C SER A 286 15.33 19.62 36.20
N MET A 287 15.17 19.65 34.88
CA MET A 287 15.57 20.78 34.04
C MET A 287 14.78 22.06 34.37
N MET A 288 13.47 21.93 34.59
CA MET A 288 12.62 23.05 35.02
C MET A 288 13.05 23.62 36.38
N LYS A 289 13.63 22.80 37.27
CA LYS A 289 14.14 23.23 38.59
C LYS A 289 15.52 23.89 38.54
N GLN A 290 16.38 23.50 37.60
CA GLN A 290 17.78 23.97 37.52
C GLN A 290 17.97 25.25 36.71
N GLY A 291 16.99 25.61 35.86
CA GLY A 291 17.03 26.82 35.05
C GLY A 291 17.67 26.59 33.68
N VAL A 292 16.90 26.89 32.64
CA VAL A 292 17.08 26.31 31.29
C VAL A 292 18.31 26.85 30.52
N GLY A 293 18.93 27.93 31.02
CA GLY A 293 20.10 28.56 30.38
C GLY A 293 21.40 27.74 30.41
N GLN A 294 21.57 26.80 31.35
CA GLN A 294 22.79 25.98 31.46
C GLN A 294 22.74 24.70 30.62
N ASP A 295 21.53 24.16 30.36
CA ASP A 295 21.35 22.82 29.75
C ASP A 295 20.64 22.85 28.39
N ALA A 296 20.65 23.98 27.68
CA ALA A 296 19.97 24.13 26.38
C ALA A 296 20.36 23.05 25.36
N LYS A 297 21.66 22.71 25.28
CA LYS A 297 22.17 21.65 24.41
C LYS A 297 21.66 20.27 24.84
N GLU A 298 21.50 20.03 26.14
CA GLU A 298 20.93 18.78 26.66
C GLU A 298 19.43 18.69 26.37
N LEU A 299 18.67 19.78 26.51
CA LEU A 299 17.26 19.82 26.12
C LEU A 299 17.08 19.61 24.61
N TYR A 300 17.89 20.28 23.79
CA TYR A 300 17.89 20.04 22.34
C TYR A 300 18.22 18.59 22.01
N THR A 301 19.24 18.03 22.65
CA THR A 301 19.62 16.63 22.49
C THR A 301 18.47 15.72 22.91
N PHE A 302 17.82 16.00 24.03
CA PHE A 302 16.65 15.25 24.51
C PHE A 302 15.48 15.33 23.53
N LEU A 303 15.08 16.52 23.07
CA LEU A 303 13.95 16.69 22.15
C LEU A 303 14.21 16.13 20.75
N SER A 304 15.46 16.18 20.31
CA SER A 304 15.88 15.69 18.99
C SER A 304 16.19 14.19 19.00
N ARG A 305 16.63 13.64 20.14
CA ARG A 305 17.30 12.32 20.22
C ARG A 305 16.85 11.41 21.37
N GLY A 306 15.97 11.89 22.26
CA GLY A 306 15.46 11.15 23.43
C GLY A 306 16.41 11.16 24.64
N ASN A 307 16.13 10.30 25.62
CA ASN A 307 16.92 10.15 26.86
C ASN A 307 18.36 9.62 26.65
N GLU A 308 18.77 9.38 25.40
CA GLU A 308 20.00 8.70 25.09
C GLU A 308 20.89 9.54 24.18
N HIS A 309 22.18 9.58 24.51
CA HIS A 309 23.15 10.36 23.73
C HIS A 309 23.29 9.78 22.31
N TYR A 310 22.99 10.60 21.29
CA TYR A 310 23.30 10.41 19.85
C TYR A 310 22.41 9.47 19.02
N GLN A 311 21.08 9.57 19.07
CA GLN A 311 20.21 8.76 18.20
C GLN A 311 19.03 9.55 17.59
N PRO A 312 19.01 9.83 16.27
CA PRO A 312 17.81 10.32 15.61
C PRO A 312 16.65 9.33 15.77
N CYS A 313 15.48 9.86 16.13
CA CYS A 313 14.23 9.11 16.14
C CYS A 313 13.39 9.53 14.94
N LEU A 314 12.98 8.55 14.16
CA LEU A 314 12.04 8.63 13.07
C LEU A 314 10.78 7.86 13.45
N TRP A 315 9.67 8.29 12.87
CA TRP A 315 8.42 7.59 13.01
C TRP A 315 7.82 7.32 11.65
N PHE A 316 7.11 6.21 11.59
CA PHE A 316 6.41 5.77 10.41
C PHE A 316 4.96 5.47 10.80
N SER A 317 4.06 6.41 10.53
CA SER A 317 2.59 6.28 10.65
C SER A 317 1.92 7.56 10.17
N LEU A 318 0.58 7.57 10.11
CA LEU A 318 -0.23 8.77 9.85
C LEU A 318 -0.16 9.81 10.99
N GLU A 319 0.58 9.55 12.08
CA GLU A 319 0.73 10.48 13.19
C GLU A 319 1.89 11.49 12.95
N GLU A 320 1.62 12.80 13.04
CA GLU A 320 2.59 13.88 13.37
C GLU A 320 3.69 14.27 12.34
N GLU A 321 3.35 14.82 11.15
CA GLU A 321 4.37 15.35 10.20
C GLU A 321 5.43 14.34 9.69
N LEU A 322 5.19 13.05 9.90
CA LEU A 322 6.12 11.96 9.59
C LEU A 322 5.81 11.30 8.24
N GLY A 323 6.76 10.50 7.74
CA GLY A 323 6.71 9.92 6.40
C GLY A 323 6.06 8.55 6.33
N PHE A 324 5.68 8.16 5.12
CA PHE A 324 5.16 6.86 4.71
C PHE A 324 6.15 6.06 3.84
N LEU A 325 6.16 4.76 4.06
CA LEU A 325 6.96 3.76 3.40
C LEU A 325 6.08 3.11 2.31
N PHE A 326 6.17 3.68 1.11
CA PHE A 326 5.47 3.18 -0.07
C PHE A 326 5.97 1.81 -0.49
N ASP A 327 5.18 1.09 -1.28
CA ASP A 327 5.69 -0.02 -2.08
C ASP A 327 6.72 0.49 -3.12
N GLU A 328 7.95 -0.02 -3.06
CA GLU A 328 9.06 0.37 -3.95
C GLU A 328 8.68 0.21 -5.41
N LYS A 329 8.02 -0.91 -5.71
CA LYS A 329 7.65 -1.24 -7.07
C LYS A 329 6.46 -0.41 -7.57
N MET A 330 5.80 0.34 -6.68
CA MET A 330 4.80 1.34 -7.03
C MET A 330 5.47 2.69 -7.33
N LEU A 331 6.49 3.09 -6.56
CA LEU A 331 7.28 4.29 -6.83
C LEU A 331 8.10 4.22 -8.13
N CYS A 332 8.50 3.01 -8.53
CA CYS A 332 9.26 2.76 -9.75
C CYS A 332 8.38 2.29 -10.92
N ALA A 333 7.05 2.44 -10.80
CA ALA A 333 6.13 2.01 -11.84
C ALA A 333 6.27 2.93 -13.08
N PRO A 334 6.30 2.39 -14.32
CA PRO A 334 6.37 3.19 -15.54
C PRO A 334 5.34 4.33 -15.62
N LEU A 335 5.71 5.47 -16.19
CA LEU A 335 4.77 6.60 -16.28
C LEU A 335 3.58 6.26 -17.19
N SER A 336 2.44 6.84 -16.85
CA SER A 336 1.19 6.78 -17.61
C SER A 336 0.76 8.20 -17.97
N GLU A 337 0.16 8.37 -19.14
CA GLU A 337 -0.45 9.64 -19.55
C GLU A 337 -1.69 9.98 -18.69
N ASP A 338 -2.36 8.95 -18.16
CA ASP A 338 -3.51 9.04 -17.26
C ASP A 338 -3.13 8.78 -15.80
N HIS A 339 -3.99 9.20 -14.88
CA HIS A 339 -3.86 9.01 -13.42
C HIS A 339 -4.04 7.55 -12.96
N TYR A 340 -4.47 6.65 -13.85
CA TYR A 340 -4.45 5.19 -13.71
C TYR A 340 -4.04 4.59 -15.06
N CYS A 341 -3.55 3.35 -15.09
CA CYS A 341 -3.18 2.71 -16.36
C CYS A 341 -3.58 1.24 -16.39
N HIS A 342 -4.51 0.87 -17.28
CA HIS A 342 -4.94 -0.52 -17.43
C HIS A 342 -3.83 -1.45 -17.94
N SER A 343 -2.74 -0.91 -18.48
CA SER A 343 -1.55 -1.68 -18.81
C SER A 343 -1.06 -2.53 -17.64
N TYR A 344 -1.19 -2.06 -16.38
CA TYR A 344 -0.76 -2.78 -15.17
C TYR A 344 -1.48 -4.10 -14.96
N LEU A 345 -2.66 -4.29 -15.54
CA LEU A 345 -3.39 -5.56 -15.50
C LEU A 345 -2.64 -6.70 -16.19
N VAL A 346 -1.72 -6.37 -17.11
CA VAL A 346 -0.92 -7.38 -17.81
C VAL A 346 0.16 -8.00 -16.91
N ASP A 347 0.51 -7.32 -15.80
CA ASP A 347 1.51 -7.78 -14.82
C ASP A 347 0.89 -8.55 -13.65
N LEU A 348 -0.41 -8.90 -13.75
CA LEU A 348 -1.04 -9.80 -12.80
C LEU A 348 -0.38 -11.20 -12.88
N VAL A 349 0.03 -11.70 -11.72
CA VAL A 349 0.66 -13.00 -11.48
C VAL A 349 -0.39 -14.11 -11.45
N ASP A 350 -1.54 -13.88 -10.80
CA ASP A 350 -2.67 -14.80 -10.89
C ASP A 350 -3.23 -14.80 -12.32
N GLN A 351 -2.86 -15.83 -13.09
CA GLN A 351 -3.26 -15.98 -14.48
C GLN A 351 -4.78 -16.11 -14.64
N HIS A 352 -5.48 -16.72 -13.69
CA HIS A 352 -6.93 -16.88 -13.74
C HIS A 352 -7.66 -15.54 -13.54
N LEU A 353 -7.20 -14.75 -12.57
CA LEU A 353 -7.69 -13.40 -12.36
C LEU A 353 -7.38 -12.50 -13.57
N LYS A 354 -6.15 -12.58 -14.09
CA LYS A 354 -5.70 -11.86 -15.28
C LYS A 354 -6.58 -12.16 -16.48
N ASP A 355 -6.76 -13.44 -16.79
CA ASP A 355 -7.59 -13.91 -17.91
C ASP A 355 -9.02 -13.40 -17.80
N LEU A 356 -9.61 -13.48 -16.60
CA LEU A 356 -10.95 -13.00 -16.33
C LEU A 356 -11.06 -11.49 -16.59
N ILE A 357 -10.14 -10.68 -16.05
CA ILE A 357 -10.19 -9.23 -16.20
C ILE A 357 -9.94 -8.82 -17.66
N LEU A 358 -8.94 -9.40 -18.34
CA LEU A 358 -8.64 -9.07 -19.73
C LEU A 358 -9.77 -9.44 -20.68
N SER A 359 -10.52 -10.52 -20.39
CA SER A 359 -11.71 -10.88 -21.17
C SER A 359 -12.80 -9.80 -21.12
N MET A 360 -12.84 -8.99 -20.06
CA MET A 360 -13.79 -7.87 -19.95
C MET A 360 -13.50 -6.73 -20.93
N PHE A 361 -12.37 -6.74 -21.64
CA PHE A 361 -12.12 -5.75 -22.70
C PHE A 361 -12.62 -6.22 -24.08
N LEU A 362 -13.12 -7.46 -24.18
CA LEU A 362 -13.61 -8.04 -25.42
C LEU A 362 -15.13 -7.98 -25.48
N ASP A 363 -15.66 -7.62 -26.66
CA ASP A 363 -17.09 -7.72 -26.93
C ASP A 363 -17.48 -9.19 -27.16
N PRO A 364 -18.32 -9.82 -26.31
CA PRO A 364 -18.74 -11.20 -26.50
C PRO A 364 -19.48 -11.43 -27.82
N GLN A 365 -20.15 -10.41 -28.35
CA GLN A 365 -20.91 -10.48 -29.60
C GLN A 365 -20.02 -10.23 -30.83
N ASN A 366 -18.86 -9.58 -30.64
CA ASN A 366 -17.92 -9.25 -31.71
C ASN A 366 -16.46 -9.34 -31.25
N ILE A 367 -16.05 -10.53 -30.80
CA ILE A 367 -14.72 -10.77 -30.21
C ILE A 367 -13.59 -10.40 -31.20
N SER A 368 -13.83 -10.51 -32.51
CA SER A 368 -12.87 -10.14 -33.55
C SER A 368 -12.67 -8.64 -33.73
N ALA A 369 -13.52 -7.77 -33.15
CA ALA A 369 -13.38 -6.33 -33.26
C ALA A 369 -11.98 -5.86 -32.86
N GLY A 370 -11.41 -4.92 -33.62
CA GLY A 370 -10.07 -4.38 -33.32
C GLY A 370 -10.05 -3.42 -32.14
N GLU A 371 -11.19 -2.80 -31.82
CA GLU A 371 -11.35 -1.90 -30.69
C GLU A 371 -11.74 -2.66 -29.42
N LEU A 372 -11.12 -2.30 -28.30
CA LEU A 372 -11.46 -2.85 -26.99
C LEU A 372 -12.68 -2.13 -26.39
N LEU A 373 -13.49 -2.87 -25.63
CA LEU A 373 -14.52 -2.28 -24.79
C LEU A 373 -13.89 -1.34 -23.75
N LYS A 374 -14.60 -0.25 -23.45
CA LYS A 374 -14.21 0.66 -22.37
C LYS A 374 -14.62 0.04 -21.04
N VAL A 375 -13.63 -0.28 -20.21
CA VAL A 375 -13.82 -0.87 -18.89
C VAL A 375 -13.31 0.11 -17.84
N SER A 376 -14.02 0.21 -16.73
CA SER A 376 -13.60 0.89 -15.51
C SER A 376 -13.18 -0.15 -14.50
N ILE A 377 -11.88 -0.20 -14.18
CA ILE A 377 -11.32 -1.10 -13.17
C ILE A 377 -11.34 -0.40 -11.81
N ASN A 378 -11.76 -1.11 -10.77
CA ASN A 378 -11.83 -0.60 -9.41
C ASN A 378 -11.45 -1.71 -8.43
N VAL A 379 -10.81 -1.36 -7.32
CA VAL A 379 -10.36 -2.33 -6.31
C VAL A 379 -10.82 -1.91 -4.91
N GLY A 380 -11.19 -2.89 -4.08
CA GLY A 380 -11.61 -2.62 -2.70
C GLY A 380 -11.09 -3.65 -1.70
N ASP A 381 -10.69 -3.17 -0.53
CA ASP A 381 -10.36 -4.00 0.64
C ASP A 381 -11.24 -3.54 1.82
N SER A 382 -12.38 -4.20 2.05
CA SER A 382 -13.19 -4.04 3.28
C SER A 382 -13.94 -5.32 3.59
N PHE A 383 -14.04 -5.64 4.87
CA PHE A 383 -14.83 -6.75 5.40
C PHE A 383 -16.27 -6.33 5.76
N SER A 384 -16.59 -5.03 5.72
CA SER A 384 -17.91 -4.52 6.10
C SER A 384 -18.88 -4.56 4.91
N PRO A 385 -19.99 -5.31 4.99
CA PRO A 385 -20.98 -5.37 3.92
C PRO A 385 -21.55 -4.00 3.55
N LEU A 386 -21.75 -3.14 4.56
CA LEU A 386 -22.27 -1.80 4.35
C LEU A 386 -21.27 -0.97 3.53
N GLN A 387 -19.98 -1.02 3.89
CA GLN A 387 -18.95 -0.28 3.17
C GLN A 387 -18.74 -0.81 1.76
N GLN A 388 -18.78 -2.14 1.57
CA GLN A 388 -18.76 -2.76 0.25
C GLN A 388 -19.92 -2.25 -0.62
N LYS A 389 -21.16 -2.24 -0.09
CA LYS A 389 -22.33 -1.73 -0.80
C LYS A 389 -22.14 -0.26 -1.20
N ASP A 390 -21.75 0.56 -0.24
CA ASP A 390 -21.61 2.00 -0.46
C ASP A 390 -20.52 2.30 -1.49
N PHE A 391 -19.44 1.51 -1.53
CA PHE A 391 -18.43 1.61 -2.58
C PHE A 391 -19.02 1.29 -3.97
N LEU A 392 -19.78 0.20 -4.11
CA LEU A 392 -20.42 -0.15 -5.38
C LEU A 392 -21.39 0.95 -5.85
N SER A 393 -22.22 1.48 -4.94
CA SER A 393 -23.11 2.60 -5.24
C SER A 393 -22.35 3.87 -5.65
N MET A 394 -21.21 4.13 -5.03
CA MET A 394 -20.35 5.28 -5.37
C MET A 394 -19.75 5.12 -6.77
N VAL A 395 -19.23 3.93 -7.12
CA VAL A 395 -18.75 3.62 -8.47
C VAL A 395 -19.86 3.84 -9.50
N LEU A 396 -21.09 3.39 -9.21
CA LEU A 396 -22.25 3.57 -10.09
C LEU A 396 -22.73 5.01 -10.28
N ARG A 397 -22.54 5.86 -9.26
CA ARG A 397 -22.92 7.27 -9.36
C ARG A 397 -21.99 8.03 -10.28
N ASP A 398 -20.69 7.74 -10.20
CA ASP A 398 -19.64 8.42 -10.95
C ASP A 398 -19.44 7.84 -12.37
N GLU A 399 -19.60 6.52 -12.56
CA GLU A 399 -19.44 5.89 -13.87
C GLU A 399 -20.74 5.88 -14.68
N THR A 400 -20.71 6.51 -15.86
CA THR A 400 -21.89 6.75 -16.69
C THR A 400 -21.83 6.10 -18.07
N GLY A 401 -20.67 5.63 -18.54
CA GLY A 401 -20.50 5.17 -19.92
C GLY A 401 -19.65 3.92 -20.14
N LYS A 402 -18.95 3.41 -19.13
CA LYS A 402 -18.08 2.23 -19.24
C LYS A 402 -18.74 0.97 -18.66
N ASN A 403 -18.23 -0.19 -19.05
CA ASN A 403 -18.41 -1.41 -18.28
C ASN A 403 -17.64 -1.31 -16.96
N VAL A 404 -18.11 -1.94 -15.90
CA VAL A 404 -17.47 -1.83 -14.58
C VAL A 404 -16.98 -3.18 -14.11
N VAL A 405 -15.74 -3.22 -13.63
CA VAL A 405 -15.18 -4.34 -12.90
C VAL A 405 -14.72 -3.85 -11.53
N VAL A 406 -15.20 -4.50 -10.47
CA VAL A 406 -14.79 -4.24 -9.09
C VAL A 406 -14.16 -5.51 -8.52
N VAL A 407 -12.88 -5.45 -8.17
CA VAL A 407 -12.17 -6.55 -7.52
C VAL A 407 -12.12 -6.30 -6.01
N PHE A 408 -12.78 -7.16 -5.23
CA PHE A 408 -12.66 -7.14 -3.77
C PHE A 408 -11.65 -8.15 -3.29
N LYS A 409 -10.77 -7.71 -2.39
CA LYS A 409 -9.96 -8.60 -1.58
C LYS A 409 -10.82 -9.23 -0.49
N GLY A 410 -10.94 -10.56 -0.52
CA GLY A 410 -11.76 -11.33 0.41
C GLY A 410 -13.14 -11.70 -0.14
N VAL A 411 -14.13 -11.78 0.75
CA VAL A 411 -15.48 -12.27 0.43
C VAL A 411 -16.46 -11.09 0.35
N LEU A 412 -17.28 -11.08 -0.70
CA LEU A 412 -18.44 -10.21 -0.77
C LEU A 412 -19.49 -10.66 0.24
N SER A 413 -19.72 -9.83 1.25
CA SER A 413 -20.57 -10.18 2.40
C SER A 413 -21.94 -9.48 2.34
N LEU A 414 -22.38 -9.09 1.15
CA LEU A 414 -23.63 -8.35 0.94
C LEU A 414 -24.87 -9.20 1.25
N PRO A 415 -25.73 -8.77 2.19
CA PRO A 415 -27.04 -9.39 2.40
C PRO A 415 -27.91 -9.27 1.15
N ALA A 416 -28.82 -10.24 0.95
CA ALA A 416 -29.75 -10.26 -0.19
C ALA A 416 -30.52 -8.94 -0.36
N THR A 417 -30.92 -8.29 0.73
CA THR A 417 -31.62 -7.00 0.70
C THR A 417 -30.76 -5.87 0.11
N GLN A 418 -29.45 -5.89 0.32
CA GLN A 418 -28.52 -4.92 -0.27
C GLN A 418 -28.23 -5.22 -1.74
N VAL A 419 -28.21 -6.51 -2.12
CA VAL A 419 -28.12 -6.92 -3.53
C VAL A 419 -29.33 -6.45 -4.32
N CYS A 420 -30.55 -6.56 -3.78
CA CYS A 420 -31.75 -6.03 -4.44
C CYS A 420 -31.65 -4.52 -4.67
N LYS A 421 -31.19 -3.75 -3.68
CA LYS A 421 -30.96 -2.30 -3.83
C LYS A 421 -29.92 -1.99 -4.90
N LEU A 422 -28.83 -2.74 -4.95
CA LEU A 422 -27.82 -2.61 -5.99
C LEU A 422 -28.41 -2.87 -7.39
N VAL A 423 -29.26 -3.89 -7.53
CA VAL A 423 -29.97 -4.21 -8.78
C VAL A 423 -30.89 -3.06 -9.22
N GLU A 424 -31.64 -2.46 -8.29
CA GLU A 424 -32.47 -1.28 -8.58
C GLU A 424 -31.63 -0.09 -9.04
N GLU A 425 -30.49 0.17 -8.36
CA GLU A 425 -29.55 1.23 -8.75
C GLU A 425 -28.96 0.97 -10.15
N LEU A 426 -28.59 -0.28 -10.46
CA LEU A 426 -28.06 -0.68 -11.76
C LEU A 426 -29.08 -0.52 -12.89
N ASN A 427 -30.34 -0.93 -12.66
CA ASN A 427 -31.44 -0.71 -13.60
C ASN A 427 -31.63 0.78 -13.88
N SER A 428 -31.61 1.62 -12.84
CA SER A 428 -31.74 3.08 -13.00
C SER A 428 -30.60 3.73 -13.80
N LYS A 429 -29.45 3.05 -13.87
CA LYS A 429 -28.26 3.47 -14.61
C LYS A 429 -28.12 2.74 -15.95
N ASP A 430 -29.16 2.02 -16.39
CA ASP A 430 -29.25 1.34 -17.68
C ASP A 430 -28.19 0.23 -17.89
N TYR A 431 -27.73 -0.42 -16.82
CA TYR A 431 -26.90 -1.63 -16.95
C TYR A 431 -27.75 -2.84 -17.31
N SER A 432 -27.23 -3.73 -18.15
CA SER A 432 -27.93 -4.93 -18.64
C SER A 432 -27.60 -6.19 -17.85
N TYR A 433 -26.44 -6.23 -17.17
CA TYR A 433 -26.03 -7.41 -16.40
C TYR A 433 -25.32 -7.05 -15.10
N LEU A 434 -25.60 -7.84 -14.06
CA LEU A 434 -24.80 -7.93 -12.84
C LEU A 434 -24.16 -9.31 -12.75
N ASN A 435 -22.83 -9.37 -12.69
CA ASN A 435 -22.05 -10.60 -12.54
C ASN A 435 -21.27 -10.58 -11.23
N ILE A 436 -21.21 -11.70 -10.51
CA ILE A 436 -20.39 -11.86 -9.32
C ILE A 436 -19.58 -13.15 -9.47
N PHE A 437 -18.26 -13.01 -9.48
CA PHE A 437 -17.32 -14.12 -9.57
C PHE A 437 -16.60 -14.33 -8.24
N SER A 438 -16.19 -15.56 -8.00
CA SER A 438 -15.21 -15.95 -7.00
C SER A 438 -13.93 -16.34 -7.71
N CYS A 439 -12.81 -15.76 -7.29
CA CYS A 439 -11.47 -16.16 -7.73
C CYS A 439 -10.69 -16.68 -6.52
N HIS A 440 -10.12 -17.87 -6.64
CA HIS A 440 -9.22 -18.43 -5.63
C HIS A 440 -7.96 -18.83 -6.37
N GLY A 441 -6.81 -18.27 -5.98
CA GLY A 441 -5.52 -18.33 -6.72
C GLY A 441 -5.39 -19.45 -7.76
N ASP A 442 -5.30 -20.70 -7.31
CA ASP A 442 -5.02 -21.84 -8.22
C ASP A 442 -6.25 -22.44 -8.92
N SER A 443 -7.42 -21.84 -8.77
CA SER A 443 -8.68 -22.38 -9.31
C SER A 443 -9.29 -21.44 -10.34
N SER A 444 -9.87 -22.05 -11.38
CA SER A 444 -10.62 -21.32 -12.40
C SER A 444 -11.70 -20.44 -11.74
N PRO A 445 -11.90 -19.19 -12.21
CA PRO A 445 -12.91 -18.32 -11.63
C PRO A 445 -14.30 -18.94 -11.71
N GLN A 446 -15.04 -18.87 -10.60
CA GLN A 446 -16.39 -19.42 -10.50
C GLN A 446 -17.43 -18.30 -10.53
N LEU A 447 -18.38 -18.36 -11.45
CA LEU A 447 -19.54 -17.48 -11.43
C LEU A 447 -20.46 -17.87 -10.26
N LEU A 448 -20.56 -16.99 -9.27
CA LEU A 448 -21.44 -17.18 -8.11
C LEU A 448 -22.87 -16.72 -8.38
N PHE A 449 -23.01 -15.60 -9.10
CA PHE A 449 -24.30 -14.96 -9.34
C PHE A 449 -24.27 -14.19 -10.66
N ARG A 450 -25.29 -14.40 -11.49
CA ARG A 450 -25.58 -13.55 -12.66
C ARG A 450 -27.04 -13.14 -12.60
N LYS A 451 -27.29 -11.87 -12.87
CA LYS A 451 -28.64 -11.31 -12.98
C LYS A 451 -28.73 -10.47 -14.25
N GLU A 452 -29.68 -10.84 -15.10
CA GLU A 452 -30.12 -9.96 -16.19
C GLU A 452 -30.95 -8.82 -15.60
N LEU A 453 -30.67 -7.64 -16.09
CA LEU A 453 -31.22 -6.37 -15.65
C LEU A 453 -32.13 -5.81 -16.75
N GLU A 454 -32.91 -4.78 -16.42
CA GLU A 454 -33.87 -4.17 -17.34
C GLU A 454 -33.19 -3.19 -18.32
N GLY A 455 -31.91 -2.87 -18.10
CA GLY A 455 -31.16 -1.94 -18.93
C GLY A 455 -30.90 -2.47 -20.34
N THR A 456 -30.83 -1.55 -21.28
CA THR A 456 -30.69 -1.83 -22.73
C THR A 456 -29.33 -1.44 -23.30
N SER A 457 -28.45 -0.79 -22.51
CA SER A 457 -27.13 -0.36 -23.00
C SER A 457 -26.17 -1.49 -23.34
N GLY A 458 -26.44 -2.73 -22.92
CA GLY A 458 -25.53 -3.87 -23.04
C GLY A 458 -24.37 -3.83 -22.04
N ARG A 459 -24.28 -2.80 -21.19
CA ARG A 459 -23.20 -2.68 -20.21
C ARG A 459 -23.35 -3.68 -19.07
N TYR A 460 -22.21 -4.19 -18.60
CA TYR A 460 -22.16 -5.09 -17.45
C TYR A 460 -21.46 -4.46 -16.26
N PHE A 461 -21.92 -4.87 -15.09
CA PHE A 461 -21.33 -4.59 -13.80
C PHE A 461 -20.83 -5.90 -13.19
N THR A 462 -19.52 -6.07 -13.11
CA THR A 462 -18.89 -7.30 -12.67
C THR A 462 -18.18 -7.09 -11.33
N VAL A 463 -18.49 -7.93 -10.35
CA VAL A 463 -17.81 -7.97 -9.05
C VAL A 463 -16.98 -9.26 -8.98
N ILE A 464 -15.71 -9.16 -8.62
CA ILE A 464 -14.79 -10.30 -8.48
C ILE A 464 -14.35 -10.37 -7.03
N CYS A 465 -14.64 -11.47 -6.35
CA CYS A 465 -14.21 -11.74 -4.99
C CYS A 465 -12.93 -12.58 -5.04
N ALA A 466 -11.78 -11.94 -4.82
CA ALA A 466 -10.49 -12.63 -4.77
C ALA A 466 -10.15 -12.95 -3.31
N LEU A 467 -10.33 -14.21 -2.89
CA LEU A 467 -10.09 -14.63 -1.49
C LEU A 467 -8.66 -14.34 -1.04
N TYR A 468 -7.71 -14.47 -1.95
CA TYR A 468 -6.32 -14.16 -1.76
C TYR A 468 -5.87 -13.29 -2.94
N LEU A 469 -5.24 -12.17 -2.62
CA LEU A 469 -4.54 -11.32 -3.58
C LEU A 469 -3.13 -11.15 -3.06
N GLY A 470 -2.14 -11.62 -3.83
CA GLY A 470 -0.75 -11.35 -3.56
C GLY A 470 -0.46 -9.85 -3.67
N ASP A 471 0.60 -9.38 -3.02
CA ASP A 471 0.94 -7.95 -3.02
C ASP A 471 1.26 -7.43 -4.42
N THR A 472 1.90 -8.25 -5.27
CA THR A 472 2.14 -7.93 -6.68
C THR A 472 0.84 -7.64 -7.44
N ASP A 473 -0.19 -8.49 -7.27
CA ASP A 473 -1.48 -8.35 -7.94
C ASP A 473 -2.27 -7.17 -7.39
N MET A 474 -2.27 -7.00 -6.07
CA MET A 474 -2.93 -5.86 -5.43
C MET A 474 -2.36 -4.54 -5.95
N ARG A 475 -1.03 -4.42 -6.04
CA ARG A 475 -0.34 -3.25 -6.60
C ARG A 475 -0.74 -3.02 -8.06
N SER A 476 -0.69 -4.05 -8.90
CA SER A 476 -1.10 -3.95 -10.32
C SER A 476 -2.56 -3.51 -10.47
N LEU A 477 -3.46 -4.01 -9.60
CA LEU A 477 -4.85 -3.59 -9.55
C LEU A 477 -5.01 -2.14 -9.10
N GLN A 478 -4.29 -1.71 -8.07
CA GLN A 478 -4.32 -0.32 -7.57
C GLN A 478 -3.88 0.65 -8.67
N LEU A 479 -2.75 0.39 -9.33
CA LEU A 479 -2.21 1.20 -10.43
C LEU A 479 -3.14 1.25 -11.66
N ALA A 480 -3.93 0.20 -11.88
CA ALA A 480 -4.93 0.15 -12.94
C ALA A 480 -6.29 0.74 -12.53
N SER A 481 -6.51 1.02 -11.25
CA SER A 481 -7.85 1.33 -10.74
C SER A 481 -8.20 2.80 -10.85
N GLU A 482 -9.37 3.06 -11.42
CA GLU A 482 -10.00 4.38 -11.39
C GLU A 482 -10.45 4.73 -9.97
N ARG A 483 -10.92 3.76 -9.20
CA ARG A 483 -11.42 4.00 -7.83
C ARG A 483 -10.93 2.91 -6.90
N ILE A 484 -10.49 3.33 -5.72
CA ILE A 484 -9.91 2.45 -4.71
C ILE A 484 -10.72 2.60 -3.42
N MET A 485 -11.03 1.48 -2.77
CA MET A 485 -11.46 1.48 -1.37
C MET A 485 -10.42 0.81 -0.49
N VAL A 486 -10.03 1.50 0.58
CA VAL A 486 -9.08 0.99 1.56
C VAL A 486 -9.73 0.94 2.93
N SER A 487 -9.39 -0.08 3.72
CA SER A 487 -9.82 -0.21 5.12
C SER A 487 -8.67 -0.12 6.12
N ARG A 488 -7.42 -0.20 5.65
CA ARG A 488 -6.22 -0.11 6.50
C ARG A 488 -5.48 1.19 6.24
N GLU A 489 -4.82 1.66 7.29
CA GLU A 489 -4.01 2.88 7.27
C GLU A 489 -2.82 2.77 6.29
N PHE A 490 -2.20 1.60 6.16
CA PHE A 490 -1.10 1.40 5.21
C PHE A 490 -1.53 1.34 3.74
N ASP A 491 -2.67 0.72 3.46
CA ASP A 491 -3.19 0.63 2.09
C ASP A 491 -3.59 2.02 1.55
N LEU A 492 -3.92 2.96 2.44
CA LEU A 492 -4.24 4.35 2.09
C LEU A 492 -3.06 5.05 1.40
N VAL A 493 -1.85 4.82 1.90
CA VAL A 493 -0.63 5.43 1.38
C VAL A 493 -0.38 4.96 -0.05
N ASP A 494 -0.44 3.65 -0.26
CA ASP A 494 -0.28 3.06 -1.60
C ASP A 494 -1.44 3.49 -2.53
N ALA A 495 -2.63 3.73 -2.00
CA ALA A 495 -3.74 4.28 -2.78
C ALA A 495 -3.53 5.75 -3.19
N TYR A 496 -2.89 6.59 -2.35
CA TYR A 496 -2.48 7.93 -2.75
C TYR A 496 -1.41 7.90 -3.85
N ALA A 497 -0.44 6.99 -3.71
CA ALA A 497 0.58 6.77 -4.72
C ALA A 497 -0.01 6.30 -6.05
N ALA A 498 -1.01 5.42 -6.03
CA ALA A 498 -1.68 4.94 -7.24
C ALA A 498 -2.50 6.00 -7.99
N ARG A 499 -2.70 7.20 -7.43
CA ARG A 499 -3.41 8.35 -8.04
C ARG A 499 -4.78 8.03 -8.63
N CYS A 500 -5.53 7.16 -7.99
CA CYS A 500 -6.88 6.84 -8.45
C CYS A 500 -7.78 8.10 -8.50
N LYS A 501 -8.76 8.08 -9.39
CA LYS A 501 -9.77 9.14 -9.52
C LYS A 501 -10.49 9.38 -8.21
N LEU A 502 -10.88 8.31 -7.52
CA LEU A 502 -11.67 8.39 -6.28
C LEU A 502 -11.19 7.37 -5.23
N LEU A 503 -10.86 7.86 -4.05
CA LEU A 503 -10.51 7.05 -2.89
C LEU A 503 -11.62 7.01 -1.83
N LYS A 504 -12.13 5.82 -1.53
CA LYS A 504 -13.04 5.56 -0.41
C LYS A 504 -12.25 5.02 0.78
N ILE A 505 -12.49 5.60 1.95
CA ILE A 505 -11.81 5.26 3.19
C ILE A 505 -12.79 4.62 4.17
N ASP A 506 -12.60 3.33 4.42
CA ASP A 506 -13.24 2.63 5.52
C ASP A 506 -12.40 2.80 6.80
N HIS A 507 -12.75 3.79 7.58
CA HIS A 507 -12.06 4.19 8.81
C HIS A 507 -12.64 3.51 10.07
N THR A 508 -13.52 2.51 9.90
CA THR A 508 -14.20 1.83 11.03
C THR A 508 -13.23 1.22 12.03
N ASN A 509 -12.04 0.84 11.56
CA ASN A 509 -10.99 0.24 12.38
C ASN A 509 -9.80 1.17 12.63
N TRP A 510 -9.90 2.45 12.28
CA TRP A 510 -8.78 3.38 12.38
C TRP A 510 -8.62 3.95 13.78
N ARG A 511 -7.39 4.34 14.12
CA ARG A 511 -7.13 5.05 15.38
C ARG A 511 -7.88 6.40 15.40
N PRO A 512 -8.44 6.80 16.55
CA PRO A 512 -9.09 8.10 16.70
C PRO A 512 -8.18 9.27 16.26
N GLY A 513 -8.75 10.25 15.56
CA GLY A 513 -8.03 11.47 15.13
C GLY A 513 -7.16 11.32 13.87
N THR A 514 -6.97 10.11 13.34
CA THR A 514 -6.24 9.87 12.07
C THR A 514 -6.90 10.62 10.91
N PHE A 515 -8.23 10.52 10.82
CA PHE A 515 -9.01 11.18 9.77
C PHE A 515 -8.89 12.71 9.82
N SER A 516 -8.99 13.31 11.02
CA SER A 516 -8.86 14.77 11.18
C SER A 516 -7.52 15.27 10.66
N ARG A 517 -6.44 14.53 10.90
CA ARG A 517 -5.09 14.92 10.50
C ARG A 517 -4.90 14.99 8.98
N HIS A 518 -5.52 14.09 8.22
CA HIS A 518 -5.50 14.21 6.75
C HIS A 518 -6.30 15.40 6.26
N ALA A 519 -7.42 15.69 6.91
CA ALA A 519 -8.20 16.88 6.60
C ALA A 519 -7.38 18.15 6.91
N ASP A 520 -6.70 18.20 8.06
CA ASP A 520 -5.84 19.32 8.44
C ASP A 520 -4.63 19.45 7.49
N PHE A 521 -4.06 18.33 7.03
CA PHE A 521 -3.03 18.35 6.00
C PHE A 521 -3.56 18.89 4.66
N ALA A 522 -4.79 18.56 4.29
CA ALA A 522 -5.42 19.13 3.09
C ALA A 522 -5.61 20.66 3.19
N ASP A 523 -5.86 21.21 4.38
CA ASP A 523 -5.87 22.67 4.61
C ASP A 523 -4.47 23.30 4.52
N ALA A 524 -3.44 22.58 4.99
CA ALA A 524 -2.07 23.08 5.04
C ALA A 524 -1.35 23.04 3.68
N VAL A 525 -1.80 22.16 2.78
CA VAL A 525 -1.35 22.16 1.40
C VAL A 525 -2.11 23.26 0.67
N ASP A 526 -1.42 24.30 0.23
CA ASP A 526 -1.98 25.31 -0.68
C ASP A 526 -2.22 24.65 -2.05
N VAL A 527 -3.32 23.90 -2.15
CA VAL A 527 -3.74 23.28 -3.39
C VAL A 527 -4.33 24.41 -4.24
N SER A 528 -3.56 24.87 -5.24
CA SER A 528 -3.94 25.93 -6.18
C SER A 528 -5.29 25.72 -6.88
N ALA A 529 -5.88 24.52 -6.79
CA ALA A 529 -7.18 24.13 -7.32
C ALA A 529 -8.36 24.19 -6.32
N GLY A 530 -8.16 24.69 -5.09
CA GLY A 530 -9.24 24.92 -4.13
C GLY A 530 -9.69 23.69 -3.33
N PHE A 531 -8.88 22.63 -3.25
CA PHE A 531 -9.11 21.48 -2.39
C PHE A 531 -8.57 21.74 -0.98
N ASN A 532 -9.45 21.73 0.01
CA ASN A 532 -9.17 22.00 1.42
C ASN A 532 -9.85 20.93 2.31
N SER A 533 -9.76 21.08 3.64
CA SER A 533 -10.32 20.13 4.59
C SER A 533 -11.83 19.96 4.46
N ARG A 534 -12.55 20.97 3.97
CA ARG A 534 -13.99 20.88 3.69
C ARG A 534 -14.24 19.92 2.54
N GLU A 535 -13.55 20.03 1.41
CA GLU A 535 -13.70 19.06 0.31
C GLU A 535 -13.24 17.66 0.73
N PHE A 536 -12.15 17.54 1.48
CA PHE A 536 -11.68 16.25 2.01
C PHE A 536 -12.70 15.62 2.98
N LYS A 537 -13.30 16.42 3.87
CA LYS A 537 -14.39 15.99 4.76
C LYS A 537 -15.64 15.62 3.96
N LEU A 538 -15.99 16.38 2.92
CA LEU A 538 -17.13 16.09 2.05
C LEU A 538 -16.96 14.78 1.30
N ILE A 539 -15.76 14.49 0.74
CA ILE A 539 -15.42 13.16 0.16
C ILE A 539 -15.76 12.09 1.17
N THR A 540 -15.27 12.25 2.39
CA THR A 540 -15.34 11.17 3.38
C THR A 540 -16.75 11.01 3.95
N GLN A 541 -17.46 12.10 4.21
CA GLN A 541 -18.84 12.10 4.69
C GLN A 541 -19.81 11.57 3.62
N ALA A 542 -19.61 11.95 2.36
CA ALA A 542 -20.31 11.38 1.24
C ALA A 542 -20.03 9.88 1.08
N ASN A 543 -18.77 9.49 1.26
CA ASN A 543 -18.32 8.11 1.23
C ASN A 543 -18.82 7.26 2.42
N GLN A 544 -19.27 7.89 3.52
CA GLN A 544 -19.87 7.23 4.68
C GLN A 544 -21.40 7.16 4.62
N GLY A 545 -22.03 7.74 3.58
CA GLY A 545 -23.49 7.82 3.49
C GLY A 545 -24.14 8.73 4.55
N ILE A 546 -23.35 9.59 5.22
CA ILE A 546 -23.82 10.49 6.30
C ILE A 546 -24.45 11.77 5.73
N LEU A 547 -24.47 11.96 4.41
CA LEU A 547 -25.23 13.05 3.81
C LEU A 547 -26.73 12.77 3.92
N GLU A 548 -27.35 13.34 4.95
CA GLU A 548 -28.80 13.34 5.21
C GLU A 548 -29.63 13.81 4.00
N SER A 549 -29.01 14.53 3.06
CA SER A 549 -29.68 15.15 1.91
C SER A 549 -29.74 14.29 0.63
N GLY A 550 -29.12 13.12 0.57
CA GLY A 550 -29.22 12.20 -0.60
C GLY A 550 -28.56 12.69 -1.91
N GLU A 551 -28.29 13.98 -2.04
CA GLU A 551 -27.58 14.58 -3.17
C GLU A 551 -26.13 14.86 -2.77
N LEU A 552 -25.24 14.00 -3.22
CA LEU A 552 -23.85 14.36 -3.44
C LEU A 552 -23.84 15.39 -4.58
N PRO A 553 -23.33 16.62 -4.41
CA PRO A 553 -22.96 17.39 -5.58
C PRO A 553 -21.91 16.57 -6.32
N LEU A 554 -22.16 16.26 -7.59
CA LEU A 554 -21.17 15.63 -8.45
C LEU A 554 -19.86 16.42 -8.29
N PRO A 555 -18.76 15.78 -7.87
CA PRO A 555 -17.49 16.46 -7.70
C PRO A 555 -17.12 17.18 -9.00
N SER A 556 -16.94 18.51 -8.90
CA SER A 556 -16.59 19.35 -10.04
C SER A 556 -15.23 18.96 -10.62
N LYS A 557 -14.95 19.33 -11.88
CA LYS A 557 -13.62 19.12 -12.47
C LYS A 557 -12.49 19.67 -11.59
N THR A 558 -12.71 20.84 -11.01
CA THR A 558 -11.77 21.53 -10.11
C THR A 558 -11.49 20.74 -8.83
N PHE A 559 -12.49 20.05 -8.30
CA PHE A 559 -12.33 19.18 -7.13
C PHE A 559 -11.40 18.01 -7.42
N TRP A 560 -11.52 17.40 -8.60
CA TRP A 560 -10.68 16.26 -8.98
C TRP A 560 -9.22 16.67 -9.20
N GLU A 561 -9.01 17.80 -9.87
CA GLU A 561 -7.68 18.40 -10.04
C GLU A 561 -7.04 18.68 -8.67
N GLY A 562 -7.83 19.16 -7.71
CA GLY A 562 -7.37 19.39 -6.35
C GLY A 562 -7.11 18.10 -5.54
N PHE A 563 -7.92 17.05 -5.70
CA PHE A 563 -7.66 15.75 -5.06
C PHE A 563 -6.38 15.09 -5.58
N LEU A 564 -6.12 15.16 -6.89
CA LEU A 564 -4.88 14.66 -7.48
C LEU A 564 -3.66 15.44 -6.98
N ALA A 565 -3.74 16.78 -6.96
CA ALA A 565 -2.68 17.63 -6.41
C ALA A 565 -2.41 17.33 -4.91
N PHE A 566 -3.45 17.02 -4.14
CA PHE A 566 -3.30 16.55 -2.77
C PHE A 566 -2.55 15.21 -2.70
N CYS A 567 -2.93 14.22 -3.52
CA CYS A 567 -2.26 12.91 -3.58
C CYS A 567 -0.78 13.07 -3.96
N ASP A 568 -0.48 13.92 -4.94
CA ASP A 568 0.88 14.25 -5.36
C ASP A 568 1.68 14.86 -4.22
N ARG A 569 1.09 15.83 -3.52
CA ARG A 569 1.76 16.47 -2.39
C ARG A 569 1.99 15.50 -1.24
N VAL A 570 1.01 14.66 -0.90
CA VAL A 570 1.17 13.60 0.11
C VAL A 570 2.34 12.71 -0.30
N THR A 571 2.34 12.22 -1.53
CA THR A 571 3.33 11.27 -2.04
C THR A 571 4.75 11.86 -2.00
N VAL A 572 4.92 13.12 -2.42
CA VAL A 572 6.22 13.80 -2.41
C VAL A 572 6.67 14.16 -1.00
N THR A 573 5.81 14.77 -0.20
CA THR A 573 6.20 15.34 1.11
C THR A 573 6.24 14.33 2.24
N ARG A 574 5.53 13.21 2.08
CA ARG A 574 5.48 12.13 3.06
C ARG A 574 6.27 10.93 2.59
N HIS A 575 7.20 11.08 1.65
CA HIS A 575 8.09 9.97 1.35
C HIS A 575 9.05 9.70 2.52
N PHE A 576 8.94 8.52 3.15
CA PHE A 576 9.78 8.16 4.30
C PHE A 576 11.24 7.90 3.94
N ILE A 577 11.55 7.45 2.73
CA ILE A 577 12.91 7.03 2.37
C ILE A 577 13.91 8.19 2.40
N PRO A 578 13.66 9.35 1.76
CA PRO A 578 14.61 10.45 1.83
C PRO A 578 14.85 10.90 3.27
N MET A 579 13.82 10.84 4.12
CA MET A 579 13.94 11.14 5.54
C MET A 579 14.78 10.10 6.30
N LEU A 580 14.61 8.81 5.98
CA LEU A 580 15.42 7.73 6.54
C LEU A 580 16.89 7.88 6.18
N ASP A 581 17.20 8.07 4.90
CA ASP A 581 18.57 8.28 4.45
C ASP A 581 19.20 9.51 5.11
N ALA A 582 18.47 10.63 5.18
CA ALA A 582 18.92 11.83 5.85
C ALA A 582 19.15 11.62 7.36
N ALA A 583 18.29 10.84 8.04
CA ALA A 583 18.50 10.49 9.46
C ALA A 583 19.70 9.58 9.68
N ILE A 584 19.97 8.64 8.75
CA ILE A 584 21.17 7.81 8.80
C ILE A 584 22.41 8.69 8.64
N LYS A 585 22.42 9.58 7.64
CA LYS A 585 23.49 10.56 7.44
C LYS A 585 23.67 11.42 8.69
N GLN A 586 22.59 11.93 9.28
CA GLN A 586 22.64 12.69 10.53
C GLN A 586 23.26 11.88 11.67
N ALA A 587 22.81 10.64 11.88
CA ALA A 587 23.32 9.77 12.93
C ALA A 587 24.83 9.50 12.76
N VAL A 588 25.25 9.13 11.56
CA VAL A 588 26.65 8.78 11.27
C VAL A 588 27.56 10.00 11.30
N TRP A 589 27.15 11.11 10.68
CA TRP A 589 27.99 12.31 10.61
C TRP A 589 28.08 13.03 11.94
N THR A 590 27.00 13.14 12.72
CA THR A 590 27.09 13.72 14.08
C THR A 590 27.86 12.82 15.04
N HIS A 591 27.89 11.50 14.79
CA HIS A 591 28.76 10.59 15.53
C HIS A 591 30.25 10.80 15.18
N LYS A 592 30.59 10.94 13.89
CA LYS A 592 31.97 11.20 13.44
C LYS A 592 32.44 12.63 13.75
N HIS A 593 31.52 13.60 13.72
CA HIS A 593 31.78 15.03 13.94
C HIS A 593 30.78 15.62 14.93
N PRO A 594 31.00 15.48 16.25
CA PRO A 594 30.09 15.98 17.28
C PRO A 594 29.84 17.49 17.26
N SER A 595 30.71 18.28 16.61
CA SER A 595 30.53 19.72 16.41
C SER A 595 29.34 20.07 15.51
N LEU A 596 28.83 19.13 14.70
CA LEU A 596 27.61 19.33 13.91
C LEU A 596 26.39 19.57 14.79
N ILE A 597 26.40 19.07 16.04
CA ILE A 597 25.33 19.34 17.02
C ILE A 597 25.29 20.83 17.39
N ASP A 598 26.47 21.47 17.48
CA ASP A 598 26.54 22.90 17.77
C ASP A 598 25.98 23.71 16.59
N LYS A 599 26.19 23.25 15.35
CA LYS A 599 25.60 23.85 14.14
C LYS A 599 24.09 23.64 14.03
N GLU A 600 23.58 22.49 14.46
CA GLU A 600 22.14 22.27 14.60
C GLU A 600 21.51 23.23 15.63
N CYS A 601 22.18 23.45 16.76
CA CYS A 601 21.72 24.39 17.79
C CYS A 601 21.76 25.84 17.30
N GLU A 602 22.80 26.22 16.54
CA GLU A 602 22.95 27.53 15.90
C GLU A 602 21.81 27.78 14.90
N ALA A 603 21.49 26.77 14.08
CA ALA A 603 20.45 26.88 13.06
C ALA A 603 19.05 27.11 13.61
N LEU A 604 18.76 26.64 14.83
CA LEU A 604 17.48 26.83 15.50
C LEU A 604 17.39 28.11 16.34
N ASP A 605 18.47 28.91 16.39
CA ASP A 605 18.66 29.96 17.39
C ASP A 605 18.20 29.48 18.77
N LEU A 606 18.77 28.34 19.18
CA LEU A 606 18.24 27.55 20.28
C LEU A 606 18.12 28.40 21.55
N LYS A 607 19.12 29.23 21.83
CA LYS A 607 19.20 30.01 23.08
C LYS A 607 18.22 31.18 23.12
N THR A 608 17.95 31.87 22.01
CA THR A 608 17.20 33.13 22.06
C THR A 608 15.77 33.00 21.55
N GLN A 609 15.47 32.05 20.67
CA GLN A 609 14.13 31.87 20.09
C GLN A 609 13.44 30.58 20.54
N CYS A 610 14.11 29.44 20.36
CA CYS A 610 13.47 28.14 20.52
C CYS A 610 13.25 27.77 22.00
N LEU A 611 14.30 27.86 22.81
CA LEU A 611 14.28 27.49 24.22
C LEU A 611 13.29 28.34 25.05
N PRO A 612 13.28 29.68 24.96
CA PRO A 612 12.30 30.49 25.71
C PRO A 612 10.85 30.15 25.37
N SER A 613 10.58 29.73 24.12
CA SER A 613 9.24 29.32 23.68
C SER A 613 8.81 27.99 24.31
N ILE A 614 9.73 27.02 24.42
CA ILE A 614 9.48 25.72 25.05
C ILE A 614 9.30 25.87 26.57
N VAL A 615 10.09 26.75 27.21
CA VAL A 615 9.96 27.03 28.64
C VAL A 615 8.63 27.70 28.97
N SER A 616 8.26 28.73 28.20
CA SER A 616 6.96 29.39 28.35
C SER A 616 5.80 28.41 28.23
N TYR A 617 5.92 27.43 27.33
CA TYR A 617 4.94 26.35 27.20
C TYR A 617 4.89 25.44 28.43
N LEU A 618 6.05 24.98 28.92
CA LEU A 618 6.12 24.11 30.09
C LEU A 618 5.62 24.80 31.35
N GLU A 619 5.96 26.07 31.57
CA GLU A 619 5.44 26.88 32.67
C GLU A 619 3.91 27.04 32.57
N TYR A 620 3.39 27.30 31.37
CA TYR A 620 1.95 27.39 31.13
C TYR A 620 1.25 26.07 31.47
N VAL A 621 1.73 24.94 30.95
CA VAL A 621 1.14 23.61 31.21
C VAL A 621 1.21 23.23 32.69
N THR A 622 2.32 23.54 33.37
CA THR A 622 2.54 23.20 34.79
C THR A 622 1.71 24.10 35.72
N ASN A 623 1.52 25.36 35.38
CA ASN A 623 0.74 26.30 36.20
C ASN A 623 -0.78 26.23 35.94
N SER A 624 -1.23 25.64 34.83
CA SER A 624 -2.64 25.56 34.42
C SER A 624 -3.42 24.39 35.03
N HIS A 625 -3.04 23.91 36.23
CA HIS A 625 -3.71 22.81 36.94
C HIS A 625 -5.21 23.06 37.25
N GLU A 626 -5.75 24.26 37.00
CA GLU A 626 -7.18 24.54 37.08
C GLU A 626 -7.89 24.29 35.74
N LYS A 627 -8.52 23.12 35.68
CA LYS A 627 -9.48 22.67 34.65
C LYS A 627 -10.42 23.78 34.19
N THR A 628 -10.16 24.38 33.05
CA THR A 628 -11.23 24.91 32.18
C THR A 628 -10.95 24.55 30.73
N SER A 629 -11.96 23.97 30.10
CA SER A 629 -12.00 23.58 28.70
C SER A 629 -11.62 24.75 27.79
N LYS A 630 -10.65 24.55 26.89
CA LYS A 630 -10.15 25.49 25.87
C LYS A 630 -9.29 26.64 26.40
N GLY A 631 -8.07 26.35 26.85
CA GLY A 631 -6.99 27.35 26.90
C GLY A 631 -6.57 27.81 25.49
N PRO A 632 -6.00 29.01 25.32
CA PRO A 632 -5.63 29.54 24.01
C PRO A 632 -4.59 28.65 23.31
N PHE A 633 -4.83 28.35 22.03
CA PHE A 633 -3.83 27.80 21.12
C PHE A 633 -2.74 28.85 20.89
N ILE A 634 -1.49 28.53 21.23
CA ILE A 634 -0.37 29.44 21.03
C ILE A 634 0.44 28.91 19.85
N GLN A 635 0.38 29.60 18.72
CA GLN A 635 1.30 29.37 17.61
C GLN A 635 2.51 30.28 17.79
N LYS A 636 3.71 29.70 17.85
CA LYS A 636 4.98 30.43 17.91
C LYS A 636 5.74 30.25 16.61
N GLU A 637 6.15 31.36 16.03
CA GLU A 637 6.98 31.38 14.84
C GLU A 637 8.45 31.25 15.22
N ILE A 638 9.14 30.29 14.61
CA ILE A 638 10.56 30.04 14.75
C ILE A 638 11.21 30.13 13.39
N ILE A 639 12.27 30.93 13.29
CA ILE A 639 13.05 31.07 12.07
C ILE A 639 14.22 30.10 12.18
N VAL A 640 14.30 29.17 11.24
CA VAL A 640 15.37 28.17 11.18
C VAL A 640 16.32 28.54 10.04
N ASP A 641 17.49 29.06 10.40
CA ASP A 641 18.57 29.36 9.47
C ASP A 641 19.56 28.20 9.40
N CYS A 642 19.39 27.33 8.39
CA CYS A 642 20.27 26.18 8.21
C CYS A 642 21.61 26.52 7.54
N SER A 643 21.90 27.78 7.21
CA SER A 643 23.15 28.16 6.50
C SER A 643 24.42 27.66 7.21
N PRO A 644 24.56 27.83 8.55
CA PRO A 644 25.74 27.33 9.27
C PRO A 644 25.88 25.81 9.25
N LEU A 645 24.76 25.09 9.21
CA LEU A 645 24.73 23.64 9.12
C LEU A 645 25.06 23.18 7.70
N LYS A 646 24.53 23.86 6.67
CA LYS A 646 24.84 23.59 5.26
C LYS A 646 26.33 23.76 4.98
N GLU A 647 26.93 24.88 5.38
CA GLU A 647 28.37 25.11 5.21
C GLU A 647 29.21 24.01 5.86
N ALA A 648 28.81 23.54 7.05
CA ALA A 648 29.51 22.47 7.75
C ALA A 648 29.35 21.08 7.09
N LEU A 649 28.21 20.82 6.45
CA LEU A 649 27.94 19.58 5.71
C LEU A 649 28.51 19.60 4.29
N PHE A 650 28.68 20.79 3.70
CA PHE A 650 29.13 21.04 2.33
C PHE A 650 30.29 22.05 2.30
N PRO A 651 31.49 21.68 2.80
CA PRO A 651 32.62 22.61 2.76
C PRO A 651 33.05 22.87 1.30
N GLY A 652 32.58 24.00 0.75
CA GLY A 652 32.98 24.58 -0.54
C GLY A 652 32.27 24.03 -1.78
N SER A 653 31.15 24.63 -2.18
CA SER A 653 30.57 24.49 -3.53
C SER A 653 30.38 25.82 -4.26
N ASP A 654 30.85 26.94 -3.71
CA ASP A 654 30.83 28.23 -4.39
C ASP A 654 32.24 28.85 -4.36
N GLU A 655 32.66 29.28 -5.56
CA GLU A 655 33.90 29.93 -6.01
C GLU A 655 34.92 29.06 -6.79
N ASP A 656 35.12 29.52 -8.03
CA ASP A 656 36.02 29.11 -9.12
C ASP A 656 35.58 27.99 -10.09
N VAL A 657 34.42 28.21 -10.73
CA VAL A 657 34.28 27.87 -12.16
C VAL A 657 34.66 29.11 -12.97
N PRO A 658 35.74 29.12 -13.77
CA PRO A 658 36.01 30.22 -14.68
C PRO A 658 34.86 30.30 -15.68
N SER A 659 34.25 31.48 -15.77
CA SER A 659 33.27 31.80 -16.80
C SER A 659 33.85 31.50 -18.17
N THR A 660 33.26 30.53 -18.87
CA THR A 660 33.30 30.50 -20.32
C THR A 660 32.56 31.73 -20.83
N SER A 661 33.33 32.78 -21.13
CA SER A 661 32.87 33.90 -21.94
C SER A 661 33.89 34.13 -23.04
N GLU A 662 33.64 33.52 -24.18
CA GLU A 662 33.83 34.15 -25.49
C GLU A 662 32.88 33.45 -26.48
N ASP A 663 31.90 34.22 -26.93
CA ASP A 663 30.90 33.86 -27.92
C ASP A 663 31.55 33.57 -29.29
N PRO A 664 30.92 32.73 -30.14
CA PRO A 664 31.33 32.49 -31.50
C PRO A 664 30.69 33.53 -32.43
N SER A 665 31.49 34.35 -33.10
CA SER A 665 31.02 35.07 -34.29
C SER A 665 32.16 35.29 -35.28
N ASP A 666 31.97 34.67 -36.46
CA ASP A 666 32.43 35.10 -37.79
C ASP A 666 33.92 35.39 -38.00
N ASP A 667 34.61 34.51 -38.75
CA ASP A 667 35.06 34.89 -40.10
C ASP A 667 35.63 33.71 -40.92
N HIS A 668 35.50 33.87 -42.23
CA HIS A 668 35.72 32.93 -43.33
C HIS A 668 37.09 32.21 -43.44
N PRO A 669 37.17 31.11 -44.24
CA PRO A 669 38.40 30.42 -44.56
C PRO A 669 39.12 31.09 -45.75
N SER A 670 40.43 31.29 -45.63
CA SER A 670 41.31 31.45 -46.79
C SER A 670 42.76 31.14 -46.41
N ASP A 671 43.24 30.03 -46.94
CA ASP A 671 44.48 29.89 -47.68
C ASP A 671 45.85 30.32 -47.09
N LEU A 672 46.73 29.31 -47.12
CA LEU A 672 48.11 29.30 -47.65
C LEU A 672 49.29 29.81 -46.81
N GLU A 673 50.34 28.98 -46.88
CA GLU A 673 51.78 29.27 -46.72
C GLU A 673 52.24 29.58 -45.28
N ASP A 674 53.33 29.07 -44.72
CA ASP A 674 54.53 28.40 -45.22
C ASP A 674 55.24 27.78 -43.99
N SER A 675 56.14 26.82 -44.24
CA SER A 675 57.16 26.19 -43.34
C SER A 675 56.86 24.81 -42.77
#